data_AF-B8B7K2-F1
#
_entry.id   AF-B8B7K2-F1
#
_cell.length_a   1.000
_cell.length_b   1.000
_cell.length_c   1.000
_cell.angle_alpha   90.00
_cell.angle_beta   90.00
_cell.angle_gamma   90.00
#
_symmetry.space_group_name_H-M   'P 1'
#
loop_
_entity.id
_entity.type
_entity.pdbx_description
1 polymer ?
#
loop_
_entity_poly.entity_id
_entity_poly.type
_entity_poly.pdbx_seq_one_letter_code
_entity_poly.pdbx_strand_id
1 'polypeptide(L)'
;MPAAPTVTPKAVIHQKYGAKACYSVEEVREAVDGGCPGLALPQQTRSVYRCSLDIPGLTVVTPGTFVRKKDAEQAAAQIALDKLGIQPTANAPSTPEEAWDELIARISGFFTDENFPSSSHPLIGHMCVTFRRTGDRFGMIPMSAIAACDVKVIGLCKLIDPKAEFDPLLVLSLIYNAAKKSPGVSVSDSNFWIWSQKPYSPEAVDLALQHWSGITDPIEVDGIFVPCMMEDEPKTIRLTLSHNEHYMGDIVSKLSASDSSHAVVSRTVGKASSEIRLYFSAPNVQFVSEISHNVVSSLGDGYMESLINKRASFISGQTIYGDAILANVGYTRRDSELHTEDVTLSNYYRILLGKSPDGNYKISRDSILVAELPSVYSRSSWKGLSPRDLLCSFCRLHRLAEPYFAVNRVSASCKVLGSLVSSEEMDVLKNAENQCASDGKNDKENPDMFKCDVKIYSKKQELLLEYSTADTWSKESDAIHNSSLKVLIWFCSYFKQPNKHVLKLSHSKSTDGFTICPDNFLHEFAMFLSIYGNRGGDDSSACSTVGSLSMDTSKQKLENNAVLAHIDGPDSGVFPSHGSLTCISYTASLVVKDKTNRYTLESNNEFEFEIGTGAVKNQIESCVSQLSVNQSACFIAELPPKDLILAAANEFSHDLSKISRDNCFLEFSVKVLQVTEPLEDRMEKALFNPPLSKQRVEFAVRYINELHATTLVDFGCGSGSLLDSLLEHPTTLEKVVGVDISRKGLTRAAKSLHQKLSKKSLMQTSVPTAVLYDGSITDFDSRLYRFDIGTCLEVIEHVEEDQASLCGDVVLSSFCPTVLIVSTPNYEYNPILQRSAMPNKEEEPEENAGPCKFRNHDHKFEWTRSQFQHWATGLAEKHNYSVEFSGVGGSGDEPGFASQIAVFRRMASGQDEVCQEGELHQPYELLWEWPNASLPSH
;
A
#
# COMPACT_ATOMS: atom_id res chain seq x y z
N MET A 1 11.99 26.07 10.76
CA MET A 1 13.26 25.44 10.33
C MET A 1 12.92 24.03 9.86
N PRO A 2 13.06 23.67 8.58
CA PRO A 2 12.99 22.27 8.20
C PRO A 2 14.15 21.54 8.86
N ALA A 3 13.88 20.44 9.58
CA ALA A 3 14.95 19.48 9.86
C ALA A 3 15.42 18.95 8.50
N ALA A 4 16.68 19.21 8.15
CA ALA A 4 17.33 18.49 7.06
C ALA A 4 17.08 16.99 7.28
N PRO A 5 16.92 16.17 6.22
CA PRO A 5 16.78 14.73 6.39
C PRO A 5 17.92 14.25 7.29
N THR A 6 17.58 13.82 8.51
CA THR A 6 18.55 13.46 9.53
C THR A 6 19.45 12.38 8.94
N VAL A 7 20.69 12.76 8.64
CA VAL A 7 21.67 11.86 8.06
C VAL A 7 21.80 10.70 9.02
N THR A 8 21.45 9.49 8.58
CA THR A 8 21.43 8.34 9.48
C THR A 8 22.83 8.14 10.08
N PRO A 9 22.94 7.73 11.35
CA PRO A 9 24.23 7.51 12.01
C PRO A 9 25.22 6.68 11.17
N LYS A 10 24.72 5.63 10.51
CA LYS A 10 25.50 4.80 9.59
C LYS A 10 26.08 5.58 8.40
N ALA A 11 25.31 6.50 7.82
CA ALA A 11 25.76 7.33 6.71
C ALA A 11 26.85 8.32 7.13
N VAL A 12 26.78 8.88 8.35
CA VAL A 12 27.82 9.77 8.90
C VAL A 12 29.13 9.01 9.09
N ILE A 13 29.08 7.81 9.69
CA ILE A 13 30.27 6.95 9.85
C ILE A 13 30.86 6.58 8.48
N HIS A 14 30.02 6.18 7.51
CA HIS A 14 30.48 5.87 6.17
C HIS A 14 31.09 7.08 5.46
N GLN A 15 30.54 8.28 5.64
CA GLN A 15 31.08 9.50 5.04
C GLN A 15 32.49 9.81 5.58
N LYS A 16 32.76 9.56 6.86
CA LYS A 16 34.03 9.89 7.50
C LYS A 16 35.10 8.80 7.35
N TYR A 17 34.71 7.53 7.42
CA TYR A 17 35.63 6.40 7.42
C TYR A 17 35.59 5.55 6.14
N GLY A 18 34.55 5.70 5.32
CA GLY A 18 34.39 4.98 4.06
C GLY A 18 34.47 3.47 4.22
N ALA A 19 35.26 2.84 3.36
CA ALA A 19 35.52 1.39 3.38
C ALA A 19 36.25 0.91 4.65
N LYS A 20 36.75 1.81 5.51
CA LYS A 20 37.43 1.45 6.76
C LYS A 20 36.46 1.15 7.91
N ALA A 21 35.15 1.35 7.72
CA ALA A 21 34.13 0.99 8.70
C ALA A 21 33.55 -0.39 8.37
N CYS A 22 33.82 -1.38 9.22
CA CYS A 22 33.34 -2.75 9.04
C CYS A 22 32.20 -3.06 10.01
N TYR A 23 31.04 -3.45 9.47
CA TYR A 23 29.90 -3.91 10.26
C TYR A 23 29.84 -5.44 10.20
N SER A 24 29.96 -6.10 11.36
CA SER A 24 29.71 -7.54 11.49
C SER A 24 28.40 -7.73 12.24
N VAL A 25 27.47 -8.49 11.66
CA VAL A 25 26.16 -8.76 12.25
C VAL A 25 26.09 -10.23 12.65
N GLU A 26 25.82 -10.46 13.92
CA GLU A 26 25.61 -11.78 14.51
C GLU A 26 24.11 -12.05 14.61
N GLU A 27 23.68 -13.21 14.12
CA GLU A 27 22.30 -13.71 14.29
C GLU A 27 22.23 -14.57 15.55
N VAL A 28 21.38 -14.17 16.49
CA VAL A 28 21.13 -14.87 17.74
C VAL A 28 19.70 -15.44 17.68
N ARG A 29 19.54 -16.70 18.05
CA ARG A 29 18.22 -17.32 18.17
C ARG A 29 17.73 -17.16 19.61
N GLU A 30 16.70 -16.34 19.79
CA GLU A 30 16.01 -16.19 21.07
C GLU A 30 14.76 -17.06 21.10
N ALA A 31 14.47 -17.67 22.24
CA ALA A 31 13.19 -18.33 22.45
C ALA A 31 12.09 -17.26 22.44
N VAL A 32 10.99 -17.49 21.73
CA VAL A 32 9.83 -16.61 21.82
C VAL A 32 9.17 -16.85 23.18
N ASP A 33 9.01 -15.81 24.00
CA ASP A 33 8.28 -15.87 25.27
C ASP A 33 6.92 -16.57 25.07
N GLY A 34 6.63 -17.57 25.91
CA GLY A 34 5.44 -18.44 25.78
C GLY A 34 5.74 -19.88 25.32
N GLY A 35 6.95 -20.39 25.56
CA GLY A 35 7.25 -21.82 25.42
C GLY A 35 6.32 -22.67 26.31
N CYS A 36 5.63 -23.64 25.72
CA CYS A 36 4.80 -24.59 26.47
C CYS A 36 5.71 -25.70 27.05
N PRO A 37 5.83 -25.85 28.38
CA PRO A 37 6.65 -26.89 28.97
C PRO A 37 6.03 -28.28 28.71
N GLY A 38 6.89 -29.26 28.45
CA GLY A 38 6.47 -30.64 28.16
C GLY A 38 6.01 -30.89 26.71
N LEU A 39 6.02 -29.88 25.83
CA LEU A 39 5.71 -30.07 24.42
C LEU A 39 6.88 -30.78 23.71
N ALA A 40 6.63 -31.93 23.10
CA ALA A 40 7.63 -32.75 22.40
C ALA A 40 8.12 -32.17 21.06
N LEU A 41 7.71 -30.94 20.70
CA LEU A 41 8.08 -30.26 19.45
C LEU A 41 9.09 -29.12 19.69
N PRO A 42 10.01 -28.87 18.73
CA PRO A 42 10.96 -27.75 18.83
C PRO A 42 10.21 -26.42 18.96
N GLN A 43 10.50 -25.67 20.04
CA GLN A 43 9.87 -24.36 20.26
C GLN A 43 10.30 -23.36 19.18
N GLN A 44 9.37 -22.48 18.80
CA GLN A 44 9.63 -21.43 17.82
C GLN A 44 10.70 -20.47 18.35
N THR A 45 11.87 -20.46 17.73
CA THR A 45 12.92 -19.46 17.97
C THR A 45 12.76 -18.30 17.02
N ARG A 46 12.93 -17.07 17.51
CA ARG A 46 13.02 -15.87 16.67
C ARG A 46 14.48 -15.52 16.45
N SER A 47 14.85 -15.27 15.19
CA SER A 47 16.14 -14.67 14.87
C SER A 47 16.14 -13.19 15.23
N VAL A 48 17.05 -12.81 16.10
CA VAL A 48 17.38 -11.43 16.44
C VAL A 48 18.84 -11.16 16.11
N TYR A 49 19.22 -9.89 16.04
CA TYR A 49 20.52 -9.47 15.50
C TYR A 49 21.27 -8.60 16.50
N ARG A 50 22.58 -8.84 16.62
CA ARG A 50 23.55 -7.97 17.28
C ARG A 50 24.53 -7.46 16.24
N CYS A 51 25.04 -6.24 16.39
CA CYS A 51 26.03 -5.71 15.46
C CYS A 51 27.28 -5.23 16.20
N SER A 52 28.44 -5.60 15.66
CA SER A 52 29.73 -5.00 15.99
C SER A 52 30.19 -4.10 14.84
N LEU A 53 30.59 -2.88 15.15
CA LEU A 53 31.18 -1.92 14.24
C LEU A 53 32.65 -1.73 14.60
N ASP A 54 33.53 -2.03 13.66
CA ASP A 54 34.96 -1.77 13.75
C ASP A 54 35.35 -0.59 12.86
N ILE A 55 35.97 0.42 13.47
CA ILE A 55 36.52 1.60 12.79
C ILE A 55 37.94 1.85 13.33
N PRO A 56 38.81 2.56 12.57
CA PRO A 56 40.19 2.79 12.99
C PRO A 56 40.27 3.41 14.40
N GLY A 57 40.76 2.63 15.37
CA GLY A 57 40.96 3.06 16.76
C GLY A 57 39.74 2.90 17.69
N LEU A 58 38.61 2.36 17.23
CA LEU A 58 37.44 2.11 18.07
C LEU A 58 36.61 0.92 17.55
N THR A 59 36.37 -0.06 18.42
CA THR A 59 35.42 -1.15 18.17
C THR A 59 34.22 -1.01 19.10
N VAL A 60 33.02 -1.12 18.55
CA VAL A 60 31.74 -0.95 19.26
C VAL A 60 30.87 -2.17 19.05
N VAL A 61 30.22 -2.65 20.11
CA VAL A 61 29.24 -3.74 20.05
C VAL A 61 27.94 -3.24 20.67
N THR A 62 26.80 -3.58 20.05
CA THR A 62 25.50 -3.20 20.59
C THR A 62 25.18 -3.96 21.88
N PRO A 63 24.66 -3.29 22.93
CA PRO A 63 24.43 -3.91 24.24
C PRO A 63 23.25 -4.89 24.27
N GLY A 64 22.33 -4.81 23.31
CA GLY A 64 21.14 -5.67 23.20
C GLY A 64 21.00 -6.33 21.83
N THR A 65 19.89 -7.03 21.65
CA THR A 65 19.47 -7.68 20.41
C THR A 65 18.35 -6.87 19.74
N PHE A 66 18.33 -6.90 18.41
CA PHE A 66 17.35 -6.16 17.60
C PHE A 66 16.62 -7.10 16.66
N VAL A 67 15.34 -6.83 16.42
CA VAL A 67 14.51 -7.60 15.49
C VAL A 67 15.01 -7.51 14.05
N ARG A 68 15.52 -6.34 13.65
CA ARG A 68 15.95 -6.05 12.28
C ARG A 68 17.45 -5.82 12.25
N LYS A 69 18.12 -6.46 11.30
CA LYS A 69 19.55 -6.25 11.02
C LYS A 69 19.93 -4.77 10.84
N LYS A 70 19.10 -4.00 10.11
CA LYS A 70 19.34 -2.57 9.86
C LYS A 70 19.35 -1.74 11.16
N ASP A 71 18.49 -2.07 12.12
CA ASP A 71 18.40 -1.32 13.37
C ASP A 71 19.63 -1.59 14.24
N ALA A 72 20.11 -2.84 14.28
CA ALA A 72 21.36 -3.19 14.95
C ALA A 72 22.56 -2.42 14.39
N GLU A 73 22.67 -2.32 13.06
CA GLU A 73 23.74 -1.56 12.40
C GLU A 73 23.65 -0.05 12.71
N GLN A 74 22.45 0.53 12.71
CA GLN A 74 22.26 1.95 13.06
C GLN A 74 22.56 2.23 14.53
N ALA A 75 22.17 1.33 15.43
CA ALA A 75 22.50 1.44 16.86
C ALA A 75 24.01 1.35 17.10
N ALA A 76 24.72 0.44 16.43
CA ALA A 76 26.18 0.35 16.51
C ALA A 76 26.85 1.65 16.03
N ALA A 77 26.37 2.21 14.91
CA ALA A 77 26.85 3.47 14.38
C ALA A 77 26.58 4.65 15.31
N GLN A 78 25.41 4.72 15.94
CA GLN A 78 25.08 5.76 16.91
C GLN A 78 26.00 5.72 18.13
N ILE A 79 26.22 4.54 18.72
CA ILE A 79 27.13 4.38 19.86
C ILE A 79 28.57 4.77 19.49
N ALA A 80 29.01 4.47 18.25
CA ALA A 80 30.32 4.91 17.78
C ALA A 80 30.41 6.44 17.65
N LEU A 81 29.37 7.10 17.12
CA LEU A 81 29.33 8.57 17.05
C LEU A 81 29.37 9.21 18.43
N ASP A 82 28.59 8.67 19.39
CA ASP A 82 28.54 9.15 20.77
C ASP A 82 29.91 9.03 21.44
N LYS A 83 30.61 7.90 21.26
CA LYS A 83 31.97 7.68 21.79
C LYS A 83 33.03 8.55 21.14
N LEU A 84 32.87 8.90 19.87
CA LEU A 84 33.77 9.80 19.14
C LEU A 84 33.45 11.28 19.39
N GLY A 85 32.36 11.60 20.10
CA GLY A 85 31.89 12.98 20.28
C GLY A 85 31.48 13.68 18.99
N ILE A 86 31.14 12.91 17.94
CA ILE A 86 30.77 13.47 16.63
C ILE A 86 29.27 13.74 16.62
N GLN A 87 28.89 15.01 16.71
CA GLN A 87 27.52 15.43 16.47
C GLN A 87 27.21 15.39 14.96
N PRO A 88 26.15 14.68 14.51
CA PRO A 88 25.78 14.56 13.09
C PRO A 88 25.59 15.90 12.37
N THR A 89 25.25 16.95 13.11
CA THR A 89 24.91 18.29 12.63
C THR A 89 26.09 19.28 12.61
N ALA A 90 27.27 18.92 13.13
CA ALA A 90 28.35 19.88 13.38
C ALA A 90 29.01 20.49 12.12
N ASN A 91 28.83 19.90 10.94
CA ASN A 91 29.47 20.34 9.70
C ASN A 91 28.50 21.00 8.70
N ALA A 92 27.22 21.22 9.06
CA ALA A 92 26.28 21.95 8.22
C ALA A 92 26.24 23.41 8.70
N PRO A 93 26.30 24.40 7.79
CA PRO A 93 26.21 25.81 8.18
C PRO A 93 24.89 26.03 8.93
N SER A 94 25.01 26.62 10.11
CA SER A 94 23.92 26.77 11.07
C SER A 94 23.26 28.14 10.97
N THR A 95 23.95 29.10 10.36
CA THR A 95 23.49 30.48 10.13
C THR A 95 23.43 30.80 8.63
N PRO A 96 22.55 31.73 8.21
CA PRO A 96 22.54 32.24 6.84
C PRO A 96 23.89 32.83 6.40
N GLU A 97 24.64 33.44 7.32
CA GLU A 97 25.97 34.01 7.05
C GLU A 97 27.01 32.91 6.77
N GLU A 98 27.06 31.85 7.57
CA GLU A 98 27.94 30.70 7.32
C GLU A 98 27.59 30.01 6.00
N ALA A 99 26.29 29.90 5.67
CA ALA A 99 25.84 29.35 4.40
C ALA A 99 26.25 30.23 3.20
N TRP A 100 26.29 31.55 3.40
CA TRP A 100 26.76 32.50 2.39
C TRP A 100 28.26 32.37 2.12
N ASP A 101 29.08 32.27 3.17
CA ASP A 101 30.53 32.11 3.03
C ASP A 101 30.89 30.76 2.40
N GLU A 102 30.20 29.69 2.79
CA GLU A 102 30.37 28.37 2.18
C GLU A 102 29.93 28.39 0.70
N LEU A 103 28.87 29.14 0.35
CA LEU A 103 28.45 29.29 -1.05
C LEU A 103 29.53 29.99 -1.89
N ILE A 104 30.13 31.05 -1.37
CA ILE A 104 31.25 31.76 -2.02
C ILE A 104 32.45 30.82 -2.20
N ALA A 105 32.82 30.09 -1.15
CA ALA A 105 33.94 29.15 -1.20
C ALA A 105 33.68 28.02 -2.21
N ARG A 106 32.44 27.49 -2.24
CA ARG A 106 32.01 26.43 -3.17
C ARG A 106 32.05 26.89 -4.63
N ILE A 107 31.55 28.10 -4.92
CA ILE A 107 31.58 28.67 -6.27
C ILE A 107 33.02 28.87 -6.72
N SER A 108 33.86 29.47 -5.88
CA SER A 108 35.29 29.67 -6.16
C SER A 108 36.00 28.35 -6.44
N GLY A 109 35.67 27.33 -5.64
CA GLY A 109 36.22 25.98 -5.76
C GLY A 109 35.99 25.37 -7.15
N PHE A 110 34.83 25.57 -7.78
CA PHE A 110 34.52 24.96 -9.08
C PHE A 110 35.49 25.37 -10.20
N PHE A 111 36.06 26.56 -10.15
CA PHE A 111 36.91 27.13 -11.20
C PHE A 111 38.42 26.94 -10.93
N THR A 112 38.79 26.00 -10.05
CA THR A 112 40.20 25.67 -9.74
C THR A 112 40.71 24.49 -10.57
N ASP A 113 41.97 24.56 -11.00
CA ASP A 113 42.64 23.54 -11.84
C ASP A 113 42.68 22.15 -11.17
N GLU A 114 42.70 22.09 -9.83
CA GLU A 114 42.78 20.84 -9.07
C GLU A 114 41.52 19.97 -9.19
N ASN A 115 40.40 20.50 -9.69
CA ASN A 115 39.15 19.76 -9.83
C ASN A 115 39.06 18.88 -11.07
N PHE A 116 39.81 19.18 -12.15
CA PHE A 116 39.67 18.48 -13.42
C PHE A 116 40.20 17.03 -13.44
N PRO A 117 41.31 16.68 -12.76
CA PRO A 117 41.91 15.34 -12.87
C PRO A 117 41.17 14.22 -12.12
N SER A 118 40.35 14.53 -11.11
CA SER A 118 39.82 13.53 -10.16
C SER A 118 38.32 13.62 -9.86
N SER A 119 37.60 14.56 -10.46
CA SER A 119 36.21 14.84 -10.10
C SER A 119 35.23 14.20 -11.09
N SER A 120 34.29 13.41 -10.59
CA SER A 120 33.15 12.88 -11.36
C SER A 120 31.94 13.84 -11.30
N HIS A 121 32.19 15.15 -11.17
CA HIS A 121 31.14 16.14 -10.96
C HIS A 121 30.49 16.53 -12.30
N PRO A 122 29.15 16.60 -12.41
CA PRO A 122 28.46 16.86 -13.69
C PRO A 122 28.83 18.20 -14.34
N LEU A 123 29.25 19.18 -13.53
CA LEU A 123 29.72 20.49 -14.01
C LEU A 123 30.90 20.38 -14.98
N ILE A 124 31.72 19.32 -14.89
CA ILE A 124 32.82 19.10 -15.83
C ILE A 124 32.29 18.90 -17.24
N GLY A 125 31.21 18.13 -17.43
CA GLY A 125 30.56 17.99 -18.74
C GLY A 125 30.13 19.33 -19.33
N HIS A 126 29.61 20.23 -18.48
CA HIS A 126 29.30 21.60 -18.90
C HIS A 126 30.55 22.40 -19.30
N MET A 127 31.66 22.30 -18.57
CA MET A 127 32.91 23.03 -18.86
C MET A 127 33.61 22.49 -20.12
N CYS A 128 33.59 21.17 -20.35
CA CYS A 128 34.20 20.54 -21.53
C CYS A 128 33.64 21.11 -22.84
N VAL A 129 32.32 21.38 -22.90
CA VAL A 129 31.69 22.00 -24.07
C VAL A 129 32.18 23.43 -24.27
N THR A 130 32.35 24.20 -23.20
CA THR A 130 32.68 25.62 -23.30
C THR A 130 34.16 25.88 -23.60
N PHE A 131 35.05 24.91 -23.33
CA PHE A 131 36.45 24.95 -23.78
C PHE A 131 36.65 24.75 -25.28
N ARG A 132 35.61 24.35 -26.01
CA ARG A 132 35.67 24.21 -27.49
C ARG A 132 35.34 25.50 -28.22
N ARG A 133 34.68 26.43 -27.54
CA ARG A 133 34.24 27.69 -28.11
C ARG A 133 35.45 28.55 -28.42
N THR A 134 35.47 29.16 -29.59
CA THR A 134 36.51 30.11 -29.98
C THR A 134 36.10 31.54 -29.62
N GLY A 135 37.08 32.39 -29.32
CA GLY A 135 36.86 33.79 -28.98
C GLY A 135 36.34 34.03 -27.55
N ASP A 136 35.53 35.07 -27.38
CA ASP A 136 35.15 35.61 -26.06
C ASP A 136 34.31 34.68 -25.19
N ARG A 137 33.76 33.58 -25.74
CA ARG A 137 32.92 32.60 -25.03
C ARG A 137 33.69 31.40 -24.49
N PHE A 138 35.01 31.35 -24.67
CA PHE A 138 35.85 30.26 -24.18
C PHE A 138 35.77 30.13 -22.66
N GLY A 139 35.43 28.93 -22.16
CA GLY A 139 35.39 28.63 -20.73
C GLY A 139 34.27 29.32 -19.93
N MET A 140 33.35 30.03 -20.61
CA MET A 140 32.18 30.65 -19.98
C MET A 140 31.02 29.66 -19.92
N ILE A 141 30.48 29.42 -18.72
CA ILE A 141 29.30 28.57 -18.51
C ILE A 141 28.07 29.39 -18.08
N PRO A 142 26.84 28.96 -18.40
CA PRO A 142 25.64 29.57 -17.84
C PRO A 142 25.57 29.33 -16.33
N MET A 143 25.24 30.35 -15.53
CA MET A 143 25.13 30.18 -14.06
C MET A 143 24.09 29.14 -13.64
N SER A 144 23.02 28.97 -14.42
CA SER A 144 21.99 27.96 -14.18
C SER A 144 22.53 26.52 -14.25
N ALA A 145 23.64 26.28 -14.95
CA ALA A 145 24.31 24.97 -14.96
C ALA A 145 24.83 24.58 -13.57
N ILE A 146 25.31 25.55 -12.78
CA ILE A 146 25.77 25.31 -11.41
C ILE A 146 24.58 24.88 -10.53
N ALA A 147 23.46 25.60 -10.63
CA ALA A 147 22.22 25.25 -9.93
C ALA A 147 21.70 23.86 -10.36
N ALA A 148 21.83 23.50 -11.63
CA ALA A 148 21.42 22.20 -12.17
C ALA A 148 22.23 21.01 -11.63
N CYS A 149 23.51 21.21 -11.31
CA CYS A 149 24.47 20.13 -11.06
C CYS A 149 24.80 19.91 -9.58
N ASP A 150 24.86 20.98 -8.78
CA ASP A 150 25.30 20.90 -7.38
C ASP A 150 24.13 21.08 -6.41
N VAL A 151 23.71 19.97 -5.80
CA VAL A 151 22.64 19.93 -4.78
C VAL A 151 23.04 20.68 -3.50
N LYS A 152 24.34 20.76 -3.17
CA LYS A 152 24.81 21.55 -2.02
C LYS A 152 24.62 23.03 -2.26
N VAL A 153 24.89 23.53 -3.47
CA VAL A 153 24.62 24.94 -3.82
C VAL A 153 23.14 25.28 -3.60
N ILE A 154 22.22 24.45 -4.11
CA ILE A 154 20.78 24.62 -3.85
C ILE A 154 20.47 24.56 -2.35
N GLY A 155 21.10 23.65 -1.61
CA GLY A 155 20.95 23.52 -0.16
C GLY A 155 21.37 24.79 0.60
N LEU A 156 22.51 25.38 0.23
CA LEU A 156 23.01 26.63 0.80
C LEU A 156 22.08 27.80 0.47
N CYS A 157 21.63 27.93 -0.78
CA CYS A 157 20.66 28.96 -1.16
C CYS A 157 19.37 28.88 -0.34
N LYS A 158 18.89 27.68 -0.01
CA LYS A 158 17.70 27.48 0.86
C LYS A 158 17.95 27.86 2.32
N LEU A 159 19.18 27.72 2.81
CA LEU A 159 19.55 28.13 4.16
C LEU A 159 19.68 29.66 4.26
N ILE A 160 20.13 30.30 3.19
CA ILE A 160 20.21 31.76 3.08
C ILE A 160 18.81 32.38 2.98
N ASP A 161 18.00 31.93 2.03
CA ASP A 161 16.60 32.34 1.88
C ASP A 161 15.69 31.12 1.60
N PRO A 162 14.77 30.77 2.51
CA PRO A 162 13.83 29.67 2.30
C PRO A 162 12.97 29.79 1.03
N LYS A 163 12.73 31.01 0.52
CA LYS A 163 11.98 31.24 -0.73
C LYS A 163 12.71 30.64 -1.95
N ALA A 164 14.01 30.43 -1.87
CA ALA A 164 14.81 29.79 -2.92
C ALA A 164 14.37 28.33 -3.19
N GLU A 165 13.61 27.71 -2.27
CA GLU A 165 12.95 26.44 -2.56
C GLU A 165 11.86 26.59 -3.65
N PHE A 166 11.18 27.73 -3.77
CA PHE A 166 10.07 27.89 -4.70
C PHE A 166 10.43 28.71 -5.93
N ASP A 167 11.41 29.60 -5.83
CA ASP A 167 11.79 30.50 -6.93
C ASP A 167 13.21 30.22 -7.47
N PRO A 168 13.34 29.66 -8.70
CA PRO A 168 14.64 29.46 -9.34
C PRO A 168 15.38 30.76 -9.71
N LEU A 169 14.66 31.88 -9.94
CA LEU A 169 15.30 33.17 -10.22
C LEU A 169 16.00 33.73 -8.99
N LEU A 170 15.45 33.50 -7.80
CA LEU A 170 16.12 33.82 -6.55
C LEU A 170 17.40 33.00 -6.37
N VAL A 171 17.38 31.70 -6.70
CA VAL A 171 18.61 30.87 -6.69
C VAL A 171 19.67 31.46 -7.63
N LEU A 172 19.27 31.86 -8.84
CA LEU A 172 20.17 32.48 -9.81
C LEU A 172 20.74 33.82 -9.28
N SER A 173 19.92 34.64 -8.61
CA SER A 173 20.32 35.89 -7.95
C SER A 173 21.37 35.66 -6.87
N LEU A 174 21.16 34.67 -5.99
CA LEU A 174 22.08 34.33 -4.91
C LEU A 174 23.43 33.83 -5.48
N ILE A 175 23.39 33.00 -6.52
CA ILE A 175 24.62 32.54 -7.22
C ILE A 175 25.35 33.73 -7.86
N TYR A 176 24.64 34.63 -8.54
CA TYR A 176 25.21 35.83 -9.16
C TYR A 176 25.95 36.70 -8.13
N ASN A 177 25.29 36.99 -7.01
CA ASN A 177 25.83 37.82 -5.95
C ASN A 177 26.99 37.15 -5.19
N ALA A 178 26.94 35.83 -5.00
CA ALA A 178 28.05 35.06 -4.44
C ALA A 178 29.25 34.99 -5.39
N ALA A 179 29.01 34.81 -6.69
CA ALA A 179 30.05 34.79 -7.72
C ALA A 179 30.78 36.14 -7.83
N LYS A 180 30.08 37.28 -7.70
CA LYS A 180 30.72 38.62 -7.63
C LYS A 180 31.69 38.78 -6.45
N LYS A 181 31.48 38.04 -5.36
CA LYS A 181 32.34 38.05 -4.16
C LYS A 181 33.37 36.91 -4.15
N SER A 182 33.30 36.00 -5.12
CA SER A 182 34.13 34.80 -5.17
C SER A 182 35.53 35.10 -5.71
N PRO A 183 36.61 34.81 -4.97
CA PRO A 183 37.97 35.03 -5.46
C PRO A 183 38.27 34.19 -6.69
N GLY A 184 38.83 34.82 -7.73
CA GLY A 184 39.27 34.14 -8.96
C GLY A 184 38.15 33.80 -9.94
N VAL A 185 36.92 34.28 -9.71
CA VAL A 185 35.76 34.08 -10.60
C VAL A 185 35.35 35.42 -11.18
N SER A 186 34.92 35.43 -12.45
CA SER A 186 34.40 36.61 -13.13
C SER A 186 32.99 36.34 -13.66
N VAL A 187 32.19 37.40 -13.69
CA VAL A 187 30.77 37.39 -14.04
C VAL A 187 30.49 38.52 -15.01
N SER A 188 29.57 38.31 -15.96
CA SER A 188 29.15 39.37 -16.89
C SER A 188 28.15 40.33 -16.22
N ASP A 189 28.30 41.63 -16.51
CA ASP A 189 27.39 42.66 -16.01
C ASP A 189 26.08 42.73 -16.81
N SER A 190 26.07 42.24 -18.04
CA SER A 190 24.90 42.27 -18.94
C SER A 190 24.17 40.94 -19.07
N ASN A 191 24.88 39.82 -18.85
CA ASN A 191 24.39 38.45 -19.09
C ASN A 191 24.74 37.52 -17.91
N PHE A 192 24.11 36.35 -17.78
CA PHE A 192 24.38 35.39 -16.68
C PHE A 192 25.52 34.40 -16.97
N TRP A 193 26.62 34.89 -17.55
CA TRP A 193 27.83 34.11 -17.79
C TRP A 193 28.77 34.14 -16.58
N ILE A 194 29.39 33.01 -16.27
CA ILE A 194 30.40 32.86 -15.20
C ILE A 194 31.62 32.10 -15.74
N TRP A 195 32.82 32.57 -15.42
CA TRP A 195 34.09 31.97 -15.86
C TRP A 195 35.23 32.21 -14.87
N SER A 196 36.35 31.50 -15.05
CA SER A 196 37.56 31.70 -14.24
C SER A 196 38.28 32.98 -14.67
N GLN A 197 38.71 33.79 -13.70
CA GLN A 197 39.52 34.98 -13.96
C GLN A 197 40.94 34.61 -14.43
N LYS A 198 41.43 33.42 -14.02
CA LYS A 198 42.73 32.89 -14.45
C LYS A 198 42.52 31.92 -15.63
N PRO A 199 43.38 31.96 -16.66
CA PRO A 199 43.35 30.94 -17.70
C PRO A 199 43.67 29.58 -17.10
N TYR A 200 42.96 28.54 -17.53
CA TYR A 200 43.23 27.16 -17.14
C TYR A 200 44.57 26.68 -17.71
N SER A 201 45.26 25.83 -16.97
CA SER A 201 46.46 25.15 -17.49
C SER A 201 46.15 24.29 -18.72
N PRO A 202 47.06 24.21 -19.71
CA PRO A 202 46.88 23.35 -20.89
C PRO A 202 46.58 21.90 -20.53
N GLU A 203 47.23 21.38 -19.48
CA GLU A 203 47.01 20.03 -18.98
C GLU A 203 45.57 19.82 -18.50
N ALA A 204 45.00 20.79 -17.77
CA ALA A 204 43.62 20.72 -17.28
C ALA A 204 42.60 20.76 -18.43
N VAL A 205 42.87 21.58 -19.47
CA VAL A 205 42.03 21.64 -20.67
C VAL A 205 42.10 20.34 -21.47
N ASP A 206 43.31 19.79 -21.66
CA ASP A 206 43.51 18.52 -22.36
C ASP A 206 42.84 17.35 -21.64
N LEU A 207 42.95 17.28 -20.30
CA LEU A 207 42.25 16.30 -19.46
C LEU A 207 40.72 16.43 -19.61
N ALA A 208 40.19 17.64 -19.56
CA ALA A 208 38.76 17.88 -19.76
C ALA A 208 38.30 17.44 -21.17
N LEU A 209 39.10 17.69 -22.21
CA LEU A 209 38.80 17.28 -23.58
C LEU A 209 38.93 15.76 -23.80
N GLN A 210 39.81 15.07 -23.06
CA GLN A 210 39.92 13.60 -23.08
C GLN A 210 38.67 12.90 -22.51
N HIS A 211 37.97 13.52 -21.58
CA HIS A 211 36.71 12.99 -21.03
C HIS A 211 35.52 13.09 -22.00
N TRP A 212 35.67 13.77 -23.14
CA TRP A 212 34.62 13.95 -24.11
C TRP A 212 34.62 12.85 -25.18
N SER A 213 33.45 12.32 -25.53
CA SER A 213 33.29 11.11 -26.32
C SER A 213 32.99 11.28 -27.82
N GLY A 214 33.28 12.44 -28.43
CA GLY A 214 33.28 12.48 -29.90
C GLY A 214 31.94 12.74 -30.58
N ILE A 215 30.99 13.46 -29.97
CA ILE A 215 29.74 13.81 -30.66
C ILE A 215 30.02 14.76 -31.83
N THR A 216 30.12 14.21 -33.04
CA THR A 216 30.37 14.95 -34.29
C THR A 216 29.09 15.41 -34.99
N ASP A 217 27.96 14.75 -34.71
CA ASP A 217 26.66 15.04 -35.34
C ASP A 217 25.69 15.72 -34.36
N PRO A 218 24.85 16.66 -34.82
CA PRO A 218 23.84 17.28 -33.97
C PRO A 218 22.82 16.24 -33.48
N ILE A 219 22.52 16.28 -32.18
CA ILE A 219 21.56 15.36 -31.55
C ILE A 219 20.17 15.96 -31.68
N GLU A 220 19.23 15.22 -32.26
CA GLU A 220 17.81 15.58 -32.26
C GLU A 220 17.11 14.94 -31.08
N VAL A 221 16.39 15.74 -30.29
CA VAL A 221 15.61 15.29 -29.13
C VAL A 221 14.26 15.97 -29.15
N ASP A 222 13.19 15.23 -28.92
CA ASP A 222 11.86 15.80 -28.79
C ASP A 222 11.62 16.30 -27.35
N GLY A 223 11.08 17.52 -27.24
CA GLY A 223 10.65 18.15 -25.99
C GLY A 223 9.24 18.70 -26.11
N ILE A 224 8.67 19.18 -25.00
CA ILE A 224 7.32 19.77 -24.97
C ILE A 224 7.40 21.26 -24.69
N PHE A 225 6.90 22.06 -25.62
CA PHE A 225 6.67 23.49 -25.44
C PHE A 225 5.42 23.70 -24.57
N VAL A 226 5.60 24.38 -23.43
CA VAL A 226 4.57 24.70 -22.46
C VAL A 226 4.34 26.22 -22.48
N PRO A 227 3.32 26.71 -23.21
CA PRO A 227 3.06 28.14 -23.33
C PRO A 227 2.63 28.74 -21.98
N CYS A 228 2.98 30.02 -21.77
CA CYS A 228 2.57 30.81 -20.61
C CYS A 228 1.08 31.17 -20.68
N MET A 229 0.58 31.45 -21.89
CA MET A 229 -0.83 31.76 -22.12
C MET A 229 -1.68 30.49 -21.99
N MET A 230 -2.79 30.60 -21.26
CA MET A 230 -3.65 29.45 -20.96
C MET A 230 -4.52 29.03 -22.13
N GLU A 231 -4.70 29.90 -23.13
CA GLU A 231 -5.44 29.62 -24.35
C GLU A 231 -4.67 28.71 -25.31
N ASP A 232 -3.34 28.75 -25.30
CA ASP A 232 -2.50 27.95 -26.17
C ASP A 232 -2.32 26.54 -25.62
N GLU A 233 -2.34 25.51 -26.46
CA GLU A 233 -2.09 24.12 -26.05
C GLU A 233 -0.59 23.78 -26.03
N PRO A 234 -0.13 22.89 -25.12
CA PRO A 234 1.22 22.33 -25.18
C PRO A 234 1.46 21.55 -26.48
N LYS A 235 2.66 21.64 -27.04
CA LYS A 235 3.00 21.02 -28.34
C LYS A 235 4.38 20.36 -28.30
N THR A 236 4.53 19.29 -29.06
CA THR A 236 5.86 18.69 -29.30
C THR A 236 6.71 19.64 -30.12
N ILE A 237 7.95 19.85 -29.69
CA ILE A 237 8.97 20.63 -30.39
C ILE A 237 10.25 19.79 -30.51
N ARG A 238 10.86 19.81 -31.69
CA ARG A 238 12.14 19.16 -31.92
C ARG A 238 13.29 20.11 -31.57
N LEU A 239 14.17 19.64 -30.70
CA LEU A 239 15.37 20.33 -30.24
C LEU A 239 16.57 19.77 -30.99
N THR A 240 17.34 20.65 -31.63
CA THR A 240 18.59 20.29 -32.31
C THR A 240 19.73 20.77 -31.43
N LEU A 241 20.39 19.85 -30.75
CA LEU A 241 21.52 20.13 -29.88
C LEU A 241 22.79 20.16 -30.72
N SER A 242 23.39 21.33 -30.80
CA SER A 242 24.60 21.56 -31.58
C SER A 242 25.84 21.13 -30.80
N HIS A 243 26.93 20.86 -31.52
CA HIS A 243 28.20 20.44 -30.93
C HIS A 243 29.03 21.61 -30.36
N ASN A 244 28.75 22.85 -30.81
CA ASN A 244 29.52 24.04 -30.46
C ASN A 244 28.81 24.98 -29.48
N GLU A 245 27.47 24.94 -29.44
CA GLU A 245 26.72 25.67 -28.43
C GLU A 245 26.37 24.77 -27.24
N HIS A 246 26.23 25.41 -26.09
CA HIS A 246 25.82 24.72 -24.89
C HIS A 246 24.35 24.34 -25.01
N TYR A 247 23.98 23.08 -24.72
CA TYR A 247 22.63 22.55 -24.95
C TYR A 247 21.50 23.42 -24.35
N MET A 248 21.72 24.02 -23.18
CA MET A 248 20.73 24.95 -22.57
C MET A 248 20.45 26.15 -23.48
N GLY A 249 21.44 26.61 -24.23
CA GLY A 249 21.29 27.63 -25.25
C GLY A 249 20.44 27.18 -26.42
N ASP A 250 20.72 25.99 -26.95
CA ASP A 250 19.94 25.41 -28.05
C ASP A 250 18.47 25.24 -27.66
N ILE A 251 18.19 24.85 -26.41
CA ILE A 251 16.82 24.76 -25.88
C ILE A 251 16.17 26.14 -25.83
N VAL A 252 16.81 27.11 -25.20
CA VAL A 252 16.20 28.42 -24.93
C VAL A 252 16.17 29.33 -26.17
N SER A 253 16.94 29.01 -27.22
CA SER A 253 16.81 29.62 -28.55
C SER A 253 15.39 29.47 -29.13
N LYS A 254 14.64 28.44 -28.71
CA LYS A 254 13.24 28.22 -29.08
C LYS A 254 12.24 29.05 -28.25
N LEU A 255 12.67 29.67 -27.15
CA LEU A 255 11.86 30.44 -26.17
C LEU A 255 12.06 31.95 -26.28
N SER A 256 12.53 32.45 -27.43
CA SER A 256 12.77 33.88 -27.73
C SER A 256 13.97 34.53 -27.01
N ALA A 257 14.84 33.79 -26.32
CA ALA A 257 16.06 34.39 -25.76
C ALA A 257 17.13 34.59 -26.84
N SER A 258 17.84 35.70 -26.75
CA SER A 258 18.95 36.05 -27.64
C SER A 258 20.27 35.39 -27.24
N ASP A 259 20.45 35.02 -25.97
CA ASP A 259 21.70 34.48 -25.42
C ASP A 259 21.43 33.28 -24.49
N SER A 260 22.30 32.27 -24.57
CA SER A 260 22.21 31.01 -23.82
C SER A 260 22.45 31.15 -22.32
N SER A 261 23.08 32.23 -21.87
CA SER A 261 23.21 32.56 -20.44
C SER A 261 21.86 32.80 -19.76
N HIS A 262 20.85 33.26 -20.49
CA HIS A 262 19.51 33.49 -19.92
C HIS A 262 18.74 32.19 -19.66
N ALA A 263 19.29 31.03 -20.01
CA ALA A 263 18.62 29.78 -19.72
C ALA A 263 18.53 29.55 -18.21
N VAL A 264 17.33 29.30 -17.71
CA VAL A 264 17.05 28.88 -16.34
C VAL A 264 16.45 27.49 -16.38
N VAL A 265 16.78 26.70 -15.39
CA VAL A 265 16.38 25.30 -15.29
C VAL A 265 15.67 25.06 -13.97
N SER A 266 14.52 24.41 -14.02
CA SER A 266 13.80 23.97 -12.84
C SER A 266 14.50 22.78 -12.18
N ARG A 267 14.01 22.41 -11.00
CA ARG A 267 14.26 21.07 -10.45
C ARG A 267 13.74 19.97 -11.36
N THR A 268 14.20 18.75 -11.11
CA THR A 268 13.70 17.54 -11.77
C THR A 268 12.22 17.31 -11.48
N VAL A 269 11.48 16.95 -12.53
CA VAL A 269 10.05 16.66 -12.53
C VAL A 269 9.84 15.15 -12.67
N GLY A 270 8.93 14.57 -11.90
CA GLY A 270 8.61 13.14 -11.97
C GLY A 270 9.47 12.29 -11.03
N LYS A 271 9.98 11.15 -11.52
CA LYS A 271 10.80 10.22 -10.72
C LYS A 271 12.17 10.84 -10.45
N ALA A 272 12.76 10.59 -9.28
CA ALA A 272 14.10 11.10 -8.96
C ALA A 272 15.20 10.59 -9.90
N SER A 273 14.94 9.49 -10.62
CA SER A 273 15.83 8.92 -11.64
C SER A 273 15.69 9.53 -13.03
N SER A 274 14.60 10.26 -13.32
CA SER A 274 14.43 10.94 -14.61
C SER A 274 15.01 12.35 -14.53
N GLU A 275 15.84 12.76 -15.49
CA GLU A 275 16.41 14.12 -15.56
C GLU A 275 15.49 15.14 -16.25
N ILE A 276 14.21 14.82 -16.43
CA ILE A 276 13.21 15.70 -17.01
C ILE A 276 13.13 17.01 -16.20
N ARG A 277 13.35 18.15 -16.86
CA ARG A 277 13.34 19.50 -16.28
C ARG A 277 12.61 20.47 -17.19
N LEU A 278 12.15 21.58 -16.61
CA LEU A 278 11.62 22.72 -17.36
C LEU A 278 12.72 23.75 -17.56
N TYR A 279 12.88 24.18 -18.81
CA TYR A 279 13.80 25.23 -19.25
C TYR A 279 13.00 26.47 -19.61
N PHE A 280 13.43 27.63 -19.14
CA PHE A 280 12.77 28.91 -19.42
C PHE A 280 13.78 30.05 -19.44
N SER A 281 13.38 31.21 -19.97
CA SER A 281 14.25 32.38 -20.13
C SER A 281 14.22 33.28 -18.89
N ALA A 282 15.38 33.60 -18.32
CA ALA A 282 15.51 34.60 -17.28
C ALA A 282 15.25 36.01 -17.84
N PRO A 283 14.56 36.88 -17.08
CA PRO A 283 14.52 38.32 -17.36
C PRO A 283 15.92 38.97 -17.22
N ASN A 284 16.03 40.27 -17.49
CA ASN A 284 17.31 41.01 -17.45
C ASN A 284 18.06 40.84 -16.10
N VAL A 285 19.40 40.79 -16.17
CA VAL A 285 20.33 40.70 -15.02
C VAL A 285 20.04 41.72 -13.93
N GLN A 286 19.72 42.97 -14.28
CA GLN A 286 19.42 44.00 -13.28
C GLN A 286 18.24 43.57 -12.41
N PHE A 287 17.15 43.11 -13.03
CA PHE A 287 15.97 42.63 -12.33
C PHE A 287 16.31 41.43 -11.44
N VAL A 288 17.00 40.42 -11.97
CA VAL A 288 17.36 39.21 -11.20
C VAL A 288 18.28 39.53 -10.03
N SER A 289 19.24 40.45 -10.18
CA SER A 289 20.16 40.83 -9.11
C SER A 289 19.45 41.51 -7.92
N GLU A 290 18.35 42.23 -8.18
CA GLU A 290 17.59 42.97 -7.18
C GLU A 290 16.58 42.09 -6.40
N ILE A 291 16.20 40.92 -6.94
CA ILE A 291 15.26 39.98 -6.30
C ILE A 291 15.73 39.57 -4.89
N SER A 292 17.03 39.29 -4.73
CA SER A 292 17.59 38.86 -3.43
C SER A 292 17.71 40.00 -2.40
N HIS A 293 17.56 41.25 -2.80
CA HIS A 293 17.62 42.41 -1.90
C HIS A 293 16.25 42.87 -1.37
N ASN A 294 15.15 42.15 -1.68
CA ASN A 294 13.77 42.53 -1.31
C ASN A 294 13.35 43.95 -1.78
N VAL A 295 14.01 44.52 -2.79
CA VAL A 295 13.74 45.90 -3.28
C VAL A 295 12.58 45.94 -4.30
N VAL A 296 11.98 44.79 -4.64
CA VAL A 296 10.88 44.67 -5.62
C VAL A 296 9.53 45.08 -5.00
N SER A 297 9.46 46.28 -4.42
CA SER A 297 8.22 46.95 -4.01
C SER A 297 7.87 48.15 -4.91
N SER A 298 8.62 48.36 -5.99
CA SER A 298 8.55 49.56 -6.84
C SER A 298 8.19 49.31 -8.32
N LEU A 299 8.14 48.06 -8.80
CA LEU A 299 7.51 47.70 -10.07
C LEU A 299 6.27 46.84 -9.77
N GLY A 300 5.09 47.30 -10.19
CA GLY A 300 3.80 46.78 -9.75
C GLY A 300 3.65 45.25 -9.80
N ASP A 301 3.27 44.68 -8.65
CA ASP A 301 2.99 43.25 -8.39
C ASP A 301 2.17 42.57 -9.51
N GLY A 302 1.25 43.31 -10.14
CA GLY A 302 0.36 42.79 -11.18
C GLY A 302 1.01 42.45 -12.53
N TYR A 303 2.17 43.03 -12.89
CA TYR A 303 2.84 42.70 -14.17
C TYR A 303 3.57 41.36 -14.07
N MET A 304 4.22 41.08 -12.94
CA MET A 304 4.95 39.83 -12.73
C MET A 304 4.02 38.64 -12.53
N GLU A 305 2.86 38.82 -11.90
CA GLU A 305 1.85 37.77 -11.76
C GLU A 305 1.29 37.34 -13.13
N SER A 306 1.23 38.26 -14.10
CA SER A 306 0.79 37.97 -15.47
C SER A 306 1.79 37.15 -16.30
N LEU A 307 3.06 37.12 -15.89
CA LEU A 307 4.15 36.38 -16.55
C LEU A 307 4.35 34.97 -15.97
N ILE A 308 3.63 34.59 -14.92
CA ILE A 308 3.76 33.27 -14.31
C ILE A 308 3.10 32.23 -15.21
N ASN A 309 3.90 31.27 -15.66
CA ASN A 309 3.40 30.11 -16.38
C ASN A 309 2.82 29.12 -15.39
N LYS A 310 1.50 29.21 -15.19
CA LYS A 310 0.78 28.43 -14.18
C LYS A 310 0.95 26.92 -14.39
N ARG A 311 0.91 26.45 -15.64
CA ARG A 311 1.06 25.02 -15.99
C ARG A 311 2.45 24.50 -15.65
N ALA A 312 3.50 25.16 -16.13
CA ALA A 312 4.88 24.79 -15.85
C ALA A 312 5.19 24.87 -14.35
N SER A 313 4.63 25.88 -13.66
CA SER A 313 4.82 26.06 -12.23
C SER A 313 4.16 24.96 -11.40
N PHE A 314 2.94 24.53 -11.76
CA PHE A 314 2.25 23.42 -11.10
C PHE A 314 2.99 22.08 -11.27
N ILE A 315 3.57 21.85 -12.45
CA ILE A 315 4.33 20.64 -12.76
C ILE A 315 5.61 20.56 -11.90
N SER A 316 6.42 21.61 -11.92
CA SER A 316 7.70 21.66 -11.18
C SER A 316 7.53 21.84 -9.67
N GLY A 317 6.46 22.50 -9.23
CA GLY A 317 6.33 23.02 -7.87
C GLY A 317 7.27 24.20 -7.59
N GLN A 318 7.74 24.88 -8.62
CA GLN A 318 8.52 26.12 -8.56
C GLN A 318 7.84 27.19 -9.41
N THR A 319 8.05 28.46 -9.12
CA THR A 319 7.55 29.56 -9.95
C THR A 319 8.35 29.60 -11.25
N ILE A 320 7.66 29.39 -12.37
CA ILE A 320 8.21 29.44 -13.72
C ILE A 320 7.62 30.66 -14.44
N TYR A 321 8.48 31.40 -15.13
CA TYR A 321 8.10 32.64 -15.81
C TYR A 321 8.20 32.47 -17.32
N GLY A 322 7.23 33.05 -18.05
CA GLY A 322 7.17 33.00 -19.50
C GLY A 322 6.98 31.59 -20.07
N ASP A 323 7.22 31.45 -21.36
CA ASP A 323 7.13 30.15 -22.01
C ASP A 323 8.25 29.22 -21.52
N ALA A 324 7.97 27.92 -21.46
CA ALA A 324 8.91 26.93 -20.98
C ALA A 324 8.97 25.70 -21.90
N ILE A 325 10.10 24.98 -21.86
CA ILE A 325 10.29 23.69 -22.55
C ILE A 325 10.56 22.61 -21.52
N LEU A 326 9.75 21.56 -21.55
CA LEU A 326 9.98 20.33 -20.79
C LEU A 326 10.85 19.39 -21.63
N ALA A 327 12.05 19.06 -21.15
CA ALA A 327 12.99 18.19 -21.85
C ALA A 327 13.81 17.33 -20.88
N ASN A 328 14.27 16.16 -21.34
CA ASN A 328 15.17 15.28 -20.60
C ASN A 328 16.58 15.35 -21.20
N VAL A 329 17.31 16.40 -20.86
CA VAL A 329 18.66 16.68 -21.35
C VAL A 329 19.54 17.09 -20.18
N GLY A 330 20.68 16.44 -19.97
CA GLY A 330 21.55 16.77 -18.84
C GLY A 330 22.83 15.92 -18.77
N TYR A 331 23.76 16.33 -17.91
CA TYR A 331 24.94 15.54 -17.58
C TYR A 331 24.71 14.79 -16.26
N THR A 332 24.97 13.48 -16.26
CA THR A 332 24.85 12.65 -15.05
C THR A 332 26.16 12.61 -14.28
N ARG A 333 26.16 12.07 -13.06
CA ARG A 333 27.40 11.86 -12.26
C ARG A 333 28.26 10.69 -12.72
N ARG A 334 27.69 9.78 -13.51
CA ARG A 334 28.34 8.50 -13.87
C ARG A 334 29.00 8.56 -15.23
N ASP A 335 28.45 9.39 -16.11
CA ASP A 335 28.85 9.47 -17.51
C ASP A 335 29.28 10.91 -17.83
N SER A 336 30.37 11.06 -18.59
CA SER A 336 30.82 12.35 -19.12
C SER A 336 30.04 12.76 -20.38
N GLU A 337 29.13 11.91 -20.84
CA GLU A 337 28.29 12.12 -22.02
C GLU A 337 27.00 12.86 -21.66
N LEU A 338 26.47 13.61 -22.64
CA LEU A 338 25.19 14.28 -22.51
C LEU A 338 24.07 13.23 -22.61
N HIS A 339 23.31 13.05 -21.55
CA HIS A 339 22.15 12.16 -21.53
C HIS A 339 20.94 12.86 -22.16
N THR A 340 20.29 12.17 -23.09
CA THR A 340 19.12 12.67 -23.80
C THR A 340 18.05 11.59 -23.96
N GLU A 341 16.81 11.89 -23.59
CA GLU A 341 15.64 11.06 -23.89
C GLU A 341 14.50 11.92 -24.43
N ASP A 342 13.73 11.37 -25.36
CA ASP A 342 12.56 12.05 -25.92
C ASP A 342 11.45 12.22 -24.87
N VAL A 343 10.92 13.43 -24.77
CA VAL A 343 9.76 13.74 -23.93
C VAL A 343 8.55 13.94 -24.83
N THR A 344 7.60 13.00 -24.74
CA THR A 344 6.37 13.03 -25.53
C THR A 344 5.23 13.77 -24.82
N LEU A 345 4.16 14.09 -25.56
CA LEU A 345 2.94 14.63 -24.97
C LEU A 345 2.33 13.66 -23.95
N SER A 346 2.49 12.34 -24.17
CA SER A 346 2.08 11.34 -23.19
C SER A 346 2.79 11.50 -21.85
N ASN A 347 4.12 11.74 -21.86
CA ASN A 347 4.87 12.01 -20.63
C ASN A 347 4.33 13.24 -19.89
N TYR A 348 4.07 14.33 -20.62
CA TYR A 348 3.50 15.57 -20.06
C TYR A 348 2.15 15.33 -19.36
N TYR A 349 1.20 14.68 -20.04
CA TYR A 349 -0.12 14.41 -19.46
C TYR A 349 -0.08 13.35 -18.34
N ARG A 350 0.82 12.35 -18.41
CA ARG A 350 1.05 11.41 -17.31
C ARG A 350 1.59 12.09 -16.05
N ILE A 351 2.48 13.09 -16.19
CA ILE A 351 2.97 13.89 -15.05
C ILE A 351 1.82 14.64 -14.38
N LEU A 352 0.94 15.26 -15.18
CA LEU A 352 -0.25 15.95 -14.67
C LEU A 352 -1.24 14.99 -13.99
N LEU A 353 -1.54 13.86 -14.65
CA LEU A 353 -2.43 12.82 -14.13
C LEU A 353 -1.94 12.30 -12.77
N GLY A 354 -0.64 12.02 -12.65
CA GLY A 354 -0.03 11.50 -11.42
C GLY A 354 -0.09 12.44 -10.22
N LYS A 355 -0.37 13.74 -10.41
CA LYS A 355 -0.63 14.69 -9.31
C LYS A 355 -1.97 14.41 -8.62
N SER A 356 -2.91 13.75 -9.28
CA SER A 356 -4.15 13.31 -8.63
C SER A 356 -3.96 11.93 -7.96
N PRO A 357 -4.63 11.64 -6.84
CA PRO A 357 -4.49 10.32 -6.20
C PRO A 357 -4.98 9.17 -7.11
N ASP A 358 -6.12 9.37 -7.78
CA ASP A 358 -6.67 8.41 -8.75
C ASP A 358 -5.75 8.22 -9.97
N GLY A 359 -5.21 9.30 -10.52
CA GLY A 359 -4.25 9.23 -11.61
C GLY A 359 -2.93 8.55 -11.22
N ASN A 360 -2.46 8.76 -9.99
CA ASN A 360 -1.30 8.05 -9.46
C ASN A 360 -1.56 6.54 -9.35
N TYR A 361 -2.74 6.16 -8.87
CA TYR A 361 -3.17 4.75 -8.84
C TYR A 361 -3.24 4.14 -10.24
N LYS A 362 -3.87 4.81 -11.20
CA LYS A 362 -3.92 4.43 -12.63
C LYS A 362 -2.54 4.16 -13.21
N ILE A 363 -1.60 5.11 -13.02
CA ILE A 363 -0.21 4.96 -13.47
C ILE A 363 0.48 3.78 -12.77
N SER A 364 0.19 3.54 -11.48
CA SER A 364 0.75 2.40 -10.73
C SER A 364 0.26 1.04 -11.22
N ARG A 365 -0.93 1.00 -11.83
CA ARG A 365 -1.54 -0.18 -12.43
C ARG A 365 -1.15 -0.36 -13.90
N ASP A 366 -0.33 0.55 -14.44
CA ASP A 366 -0.03 0.70 -15.86
C ASP A 366 -1.30 0.65 -16.74
N SER A 367 -2.39 1.22 -16.22
CA SER A 367 -3.69 1.24 -16.87
C SER A 367 -4.39 2.56 -16.53
N ILE A 368 -4.54 3.41 -17.55
CA ILE A 368 -5.08 4.75 -17.42
C ILE A 368 -6.57 4.76 -17.70
N LEU A 369 -7.00 4.03 -18.72
CA LEU A 369 -8.38 4.02 -19.20
C LEU A 369 -9.27 3.02 -18.46
N VAL A 370 -8.70 1.96 -17.88
CA VAL A 370 -9.46 0.87 -17.23
C VAL A 370 -9.46 0.98 -15.71
N ALA A 371 -8.30 1.07 -15.06
CA ALA A 371 -8.21 1.07 -13.60
C ALA A 371 -8.85 2.32 -12.97
N GLU A 372 -9.51 2.20 -11.81
CA GLU A 372 -9.98 3.33 -10.99
C GLU A 372 -9.59 3.09 -9.53
N LEU A 373 -9.34 4.17 -8.76
CA LEU A 373 -9.00 4.04 -7.35
C LEU A 373 -10.15 3.35 -6.58
N PRO A 374 -9.93 2.14 -6.00
CA PRO A 374 -10.99 1.42 -5.33
C PRO A 374 -11.50 2.16 -4.10
N SER A 375 -12.79 1.97 -3.79
CA SER A 375 -13.45 2.59 -2.64
C SER A 375 -13.19 1.89 -1.30
N VAL A 376 -12.77 0.61 -1.37
CA VAL A 376 -12.54 -0.27 -0.22
C VAL A 376 -11.18 -0.92 -0.34
N TYR A 377 -10.47 -1.06 0.79
CA TYR A 377 -9.20 -1.76 0.86
C TYR A 377 -9.38 -3.18 1.39
N SER A 378 -8.86 -4.14 0.65
CA SER A 378 -8.75 -5.53 1.09
C SER A 378 -7.35 -6.06 0.79
N ARG A 379 -6.67 -6.56 1.82
CA ARG A 379 -5.25 -6.96 1.72
C ARG A 379 -4.98 -8.04 0.66
N SER A 380 -5.85 -9.03 0.54
CA SER A 380 -5.66 -10.18 -0.35
C SER A 380 -6.00 -9.87 -1.81
N SER A 381 -6.81 -8.85 -2.06
CA SER A 381 -7.34 -8.53 -3.39
C SER A 381 -6.83 -7.19 -3.94
N TRP A 382 -6.28 -6.32 -3.11
CA TRP A 382 -5.69 -5.05 -3.55
C TRP A 382 -4.52 -5.30 -4.50
N LYS A 383 -4.48 -4.53 -5.59
CA LYS A 383 -3.43 -4.58 -6.61
C LYS A 383 -2.92 -3.17 -6.89
N GLY A 384 -1.66 -3.04 -7.32
CA GLY A 384 -0.98 -1.75 -7.48
C GLY A 384 -0.33 -1.25 -6.19
N LEU A 385 0.02 0.04 -6.14
CA LEU A 385 0.61 0.64 -4.93
C LEU A 385 -0.37 0.59 -3.76
N SER A 386 0.12 0.29 -2.55
CA SER A 386 -0.73 0.27 -1.35
C SER A 386 -1.31 1.67 -1.07
N PRO A 387 -2.48 1.80 -0.42
CA PRO A 387 -3.04 3.12 -0.09
C PRO A 387 -2.09 4.00 0.72
N ARG A 388 -1.28 3.41 1.60
CA ARG A 388 -0.27 4.12 2.38
C ARG A 388 0.80 4.71 1.46
N ASP A 389 1.33 3.88 0.56
CA ASP A 389 2.41 4.32 -0.34
C ASP A 389 1.91 5.30 -1.39
N LEU A 390 0.65 5.16 -1.85
CA LEU A 390 -0.03 6.15 -2.70
C LEU A 390 -0.15 7.49 -1.98
N LEU A 391 -0.56 7.51 -0.71
CA LEU A 391 -0.65 8.74 0.07
C LEU A 391 0.72 9.39 0.28
N CYS A 392 1.74 8.59 0.63
CA CYS A 392 3.12 9.08 0.70
C CYS A 392 3.60 9.64 -0.65
N SER A 393 3.29 8.96 -1.77
CA SER A 393 3.62 9.40 -3.13
C SER A 393 2.94 10.71 -3.48
N PHE A 394 1.63 10.83 -3.20
CA PHE A 394 0.84 12.04 -3.38
C PHE A 394 1.44 13.22 -2.59
N CYS A 395 1.73 13.04 -1.30
CA CYS A 395 2.36 14.07 -0.48
C CYS A 395 3.71 14.51 -1.07
N ARG A 396 4.56 13.59 -1.51
CA ARG A 396 5.86 13.93 -2.13
C ARG A 396 5.70 14.71 -3.44
N LEU A 397 4.73 14.33 -4.29
CA LEU A 397 4.47 14.99 -5.58
C LEU A 397 3.92 16.41 -5.43
N HIS A 398 3.17 16.67 -4.36
CA HIS A 398 2.68 17.99 -3.95
C HIS A 398 3.61 18.72 -2.99
N ARG A 399 4.79 18.17 -2.70
CA ARG A 399 5.78 18.76 -1.78
C ARG A 399 5.27 18.95 -0.35
N LEU A 400 4.33 18.14 0.11
CA LEU A 400 3.89 18.09 1.50
C LEU A 400 4.88 17.29 2.36
N ALA A 401 4.75 17.40 3.69
CA ALA A 401 5.46 16.51 4.61
C ALA A 401 4.96 15.06 4.44
N GLU A 402 5.77 14.08 4.88
CA GLU A 402 5.32 12.69 4.90
C GLU A 402 4.11 12.56 5.85
N PRO A 403 3.04 11.84 5.45
CA PRO A 403 1.84 11.71 6.27
C PRO A 403 2.18 11.06 7.61
N TYR A 404 1.63 11.63 8.68
CA TYR A 404 1.79 11.11 10.04
C TYR A 404 0.62 10.17 10.36
N PHE A 405 0.95 8.95 10.80
CA PHE A 405 0.00 7.91 11.15
C PHE A 405 0.01 7.71 12.67
N ALA A 406 -1.05 8.10 13.35
CA ALA A 406 -1.24 7.88 14.77
C ALA A 406 -2.05 6.59 14.98
N VAL A 407 -1.37 5.49 15.23
CA VAL A 407 -2.02 4.20 15.51
C VAL A 407 -2.24 4.06 17.02
N ASN A 408 -3.51 3.94 17.41
CA ASN A 408 -3.92 3.74 18.78
C ASN A 408 -4.47 2.31 18.97
N ARG A 409 -4.02 1.63 20.03
CA ARG A 409 -4.62 0.37 20.48
C ARG A 409 -5.84 0.70 21.33
N VAL A 410 -6.97 0.10 20.97
CA VAL A 410 -8.23 0.21 21.70
C VAL A 410 -8.47 -1.13 22.38
N SER A 411 -8.22 -1.19 23.68
CA SER A 411 -8.71 -2.30 24.51
C SER A 411 -10.22 -2.22 24.54
N ALA A 412 -10.92 -3.30 24.14
CA ALA A 412 -12.37 -3.37 24.25
C ALA A 412 -12.78 -3.42 25.73
N SER A 413 -12.88 -2.25 26.38
CA SER A 413 -13.64 -2.11 27.61
C SER A 413 -15.11 -2.12 27.23
N CYS A 414 -15.88 -3.05 27.80
CA CYS A 414 -17.34 -3.13 27.64
C CYS A 414 -18.01 -1.74 27.72
N LYS A 415 -18.43 -1.21 26.56
CA LYS A 415 -19.53 -0.25 26.46
C LYS A 415 -20.60 -0.85 25.57
N VAL A 416 -21.28 -1.87 26.08
CA VAL A 416 -22.64 -2.22 25.66
C VAL A 416 -23.45 -2.46 26.91
N LEU A 417 -24.15 -1.40 27.35
CA LEU A 417 -25.50 -1.41 27.93
C LEU A 417 -25.81 0.01 28.42
N GLY A 418 -26.71 0.70 27.72
CA GLY A 418 -27.24 1.98 28.18
C GLY A 418 -27.72 2.94 27.09
N SER A 419 -28.51 2.49 26.12
CA SER A 419 -29.36 3.42 25.35
C SER A 419 -30.74 2.84 25.09
N LEU A 420 -31.53 2.75 26.15
CA LEU A 420 -32.99 2.70 26.10
C LEU A 420 -33.51 2.87 27.53
N VAL A 421 -33.51 4.11 28.04
CA VAL A 421 -34.60 4.75 28.80
C VAL A 421 -34.24 6.24 28.88
N SER A 422 -35.00 7.08 28.17
CA SER A 422 -35.09 8.50 28.46
C SER A 422 -36.30 8.72 29.38
N SER A 423 -36.10 9.23 30.60
CA SER A 423 -36.90 10.31 31.20
C SER A 423 -36.56 10.52 32.67
N GLU A 424 -36.15 11.77 32.95
CA GLU A 424 -36.51 12.59 34.11
C GLU A 424 -35.70 12.57 35.43
N GLU A 425 -35.31 13.81 35.76
CA GLU A 425 -35.07 14.45 37.08
C GLU A 425 -33.68 14.49 37.75
N MET A 426 -33.11 15.71 37.65
CA MET A 426 -32.43 16.56 38.64
C MET A 426 -31.71 15.98 39.87
N ASP A 427 -30.41 16.31 39.90
CA ASP A 427 -29.69 17.09 40.92
C ASP A 427 -29.30 16.47 42.28
N VAL A 428 -28.15 16.95 42.76
CA VAL A 428 -27.61 16.92 44.14
C VAL A 428 -26.49 15.90 44.48
N LEU A 429 -25.39 16.53 44.95
CA LEU A 429 -24.32 16.10 45.87
C LEU A 429 -22.93 15.68 45.31
N LYS A 430 -22.03 16.67 45.46
CA LYS A 430 -20.58 16.63 45.54
C LYS A 430 -20.04 15.73 46.66
N ASN A 431 -18.77 15.34 46.46
CA ASN A 431 -17.70 15.01 47.42
C ASN A 431 -17.65 13.60 48.04
N ALA A 432 -16.62 12.85 47.67
CA ALA A 432 -15.69 12.21 48.61
C ALA A 432 -14.41 11.76 47.88
N GLU A 433 -13.28 12.35 48.24
CA GLU A 433 -11.94 11.83 47.93
C GLU A 433 -11.56 10.70 48.91
N ASN A 434 -10.70 9.80 48.41
CA ASN A 434 -9.72 8.95 49.12
C ASN A 434 -10.23 7.74 49.95
N GLN A 435 -9.94 6.51 49.49
CA GLN A 435 -8.90 5.59 50.02
C GLN A 435 -9.06 4.13 49.56
N CYS A 436 -7.91 3.45 49.42
CA CYS A 436 -7.69 2.00 49.26
C CYS A 436 -8.15 1.35 47.94
N ALA A 437 -7.52 0.31 47.41
CA ALA A 437 -6.20 -0.31 47.50
C ALA A 437 -6.26 -1.43 46.44
N SER A 438 -5.11 -1.77 45.86
CA SER A 438 -4.82 -2.94 45.02
C SER A 438 -5.93 -3.99 44.82
N ASP A 439 -6.44 -4.11 43.60
CA ASP A 439 -6.94 -5.39 43.10
C ASP A 439 -6.70 -5.49 41.59
N GLY A 440 -5.63 -6.20 41.23
CA GLY A 440 -5.22 -6.47 39.87
C GLY A 440 -6.17 -7.47 39.21
N LYS A 441 -7.29 -6.98 38.67
CA LYS A 441 -8.06 -7.70 37.65
C LYS A 441 -7.34 -7.55 36.31
N ASN A 442 -6.51 -8.55 35.97
CA ASN A 442 -6.01 -8.67 34.60
C ASN A 442 -7.15 -9.17 33.71
N ASP A 443 -7.67 -8.23 32.91
CA ASP A 443 -8.68 -8.38 31.90
C ASP A 443 -8.34 -9.49 30.90
N LYS A 444 -9.39 -10.16 30.44
CA LYS A 444 -9.39 -11.11 29.32
C LYS A 444 -8.75 -10.43 28.10
N GLU A 445 -7.73 -11.05 27.48
CA GLU A 445 -7.20 -10.58 26.20
C GLU A 445 -8.27 -10.70 25.11
N ASN A 446 -9.07 -9.64 24.97
CA ASN A 446 -9.80 -9.35 23.75
C ASN A 446 -8.76 -9.07 22.64
N PRO A 447 -9.00 -9.48 21.38
CA PRO A 447 -8.07 -9.17 20.30
C PRO A 447 -7.85 -7.65 20.23
N ASP A 448 -6.60 -7.22 20.35
CA ASP A 448 -6.20 -5.81 20.23
C ASP A 448 -6.83 -5.22 18.96
N MET A 449 -7.72 -4.24 19.12
CA MET A 449 -8.29 -3.49 18.00
C MET A 449 -7.46 -2.23 17.78
N PHE A 450 -7.23 -1.87 16.53
CA PHE A 450 -6.41 -0.74 16.13
C PHE A 450 -7.27 0.34 15.47
N LYS A 451 -7.00 1.58 15.81
CA LYS A 451 -7.45 2.77 15.07
C LYS A 451 -6.25 3.50 14.51
N CYS A 452 -6.40 4.13 13.36
CA CYS A 452 -5.33 4.95 12.78
C CYS A 452 -5.89 6.31 12.38
N ASP A 453 -5.39 7.36 13.00
CA ASP A 453 -5.64 8.73 12.59
C ASP A 453 -4.52 9.19 11.66
N VAL A 454 -4.85 10.01 10.66
CA VAL A 454 -3.91 10.45 9.63
C VAL A 454 -3.83 11.97 9.63
N LYS A 455 -2.62 12.51 9.73
CA LYS A 455 -2.36 13.96 9.68
C LYS A 455 -1.45 14.31 8.53
N ILE A 456 -1.81 15.35 7.80
CA ILE A 456 -1.05 15.88 6.67
C ILE A 456 -0.62 17.31 6.99
N TYR A 457 0.67 17.56 6.84
CA TYR A 457 1.29 18.84 7.13
C TYR A 457 1.93 19.45 5.88
N SER A 458 2.00 20.78 5.85
CA SER A 458 2.84 21.50 4.90
C SER A 458 4.33 21.25 5.19
N LYS A 459 5.22 21.62 4.27
CA LYS A 459 6.67 21.62 4.55
C LYS A 459 7.05 22.49 5.74
N LYS A 460 6.25 23.52 6.03
CA LYS A 460 6.43 24.43 7.15
C LYS A 460 5.91 23.86 8.49
N GLN A 461 5.46 22.60 8.50
CA GLN A 461 4.88 21.91 9.65
C GLN A 461 3.53 22.50 10.10
N GLU A 462 2.80 23.13 9.18
CA GLU A 462 1.44 23.61 9.45
C GLU A 462 0.45 22.50 9.11
N LEU A 463 -0.51 22.24 10.01
CA LEU A 463 -1.53 21.22 9.78
C LEU A 463 -2.43 21.66 8.62
N LEU A 464 -2.65 20.77 7.66
CA LEU A 464 -3.52 20.97 6.50
C LEU A 464 -4.81 20.18 6.66
N LEU A 465 -4.69 18.89 6.97
CA LEU A 465 -5.79 17.95 7.04
C LEU A 465 -5.51 16.91 8.15
N GLU A 466 -6.53 16.64 8.94
CA GLU A 466 -6.57 15.55 9.92
C GLU A 466 -7.79 14.68 9.64
N TYR A 467 -7.58 13.38 9.58
CA TYR A 467 -8.62 12.37 9.49
C TYR A 467 -8.61 11.52 10.75
N SER A 468 -9.75 11.43 11.43
CA SER A 468 -9.97 10.59 12.60
C SER A 468 -11.07 9.58 12.31
N THR A 469 -10.79 8.31 12.58
CA THR A 469 -11.73 7.22 12.26
C THR A 469 -12.46 6.69 13.49
N ALA A 470 -13.77 6.44 13.32
CA ALA A 470 -14.55 5.70 14.29
C ALA A 470 -14.32 4.18 14.19
N ASP A 471 -13.93 3.71 13.00
CA ASP A 471 -13.77 2.30 12.67
C ASP A 471 -12.57 1.69 13.39
N THR A 472 -12.62 0.38 13.58
CA THR A 472 -11.57 -0.39 14.28
C THR A 472 -11.23 -1.64 13.48
N TRP A 473 -9.94 -2.00 13.45
CA TRP A 473 -9.45 -3.17 12.71
C TRP A 473 -8.66 -4.10 13.61
N SER A 474 -8.66 -5.40 13.29
CA SER A 474 -7.90 -6.41 14.04
C SER A 474 -6.39 -6.35 13.81
N LYS A 475 -5.93 -5.63 12.77
CA LYS A 475 -4.51 -5.49 12.43
C LYS A 475 -4.16 -4.02 12.22
N GLU A 476 -3.04 -3.60 12.81
CA GLU A 476 -2.47 -2.25 12.65
C GLU A 476 -2.33 -1.84 11.18
N SER A 477 -1.71 -2.69 10.35
CA SER A 477 -1.55 -2.44 8.92
C SER A 477 -2.88 -2.19 8.18
N ASP A 478 -3.96 -2.90 8.52
CA ASP A 478 -5.26 -2.71 7.87
C ASP A 478 -5.88 -1.37 8.27
N ALA A 479 -5.69 -0.95 9.53
CA ALA A 479 -6.10 0.38 9.99
C ALA A 479 -5.36 1.49 9.22
N ILE A 480 -4.04 1.37 9.06
CA ILE A 480 -3.23 2.34 8.31
C ILE A 480 -3.70 2.44 6.85
N HIS A 481 -3.89 1.29 6.18
CA HIS A 481 -4.27 1.27 4.77
C HIS A 481 -5.70 1.81 4.53
N ASN A 482 -6.67 1.42 5.37
CA ASN A 482 -8.04 1.92 5.24
C ASN A 482 -8.13 3.43 5.53
N SER A 483 -7.47 3.92 6.59
CA SER A 483 -7.44 5.35 6.89
C SER A 483 -6.73 6.15 5.79
N SER A 484 -5.63 5.61 5.23
CA SER A 484 -4.95 6.23 4.07
C SER A 484 -5.89 6.31 2.85
N LEU A 485 -6.65 5.24 2.59
CA LEU A 485 -7.58 5.20 1.47
C LEU A 485 -8.70 6.23 1.61
N LYS A 486 -9.27 6.41 2.81
CA LYS A 486 -10.29 7.44 3.06
C LYS A 486 -9.76 8.83 2.76
N VAL A 487 -8.53 9.13 3.17
CA VAL A 487 -7.88 10.41 2.86
C VAL A 487 -7.65 10.58 1.35
N LEU A 488 -7.20 9.53 0.64
CA LEU A 488 -7.04 9.57 -0.81
C LEU A 488 -8.36 9.80 -1.54
N ILE A 489 -9.44 9.12 -1.15
CA ILE A 489 -10.79 9.31 -1.71
C ILE A 489 -11.29 10.73 -1.48
N TRP A 490 -11.04 11.28 -0.29
CA TRP A 490 -11.37 12.67 0.02
C TRP A 490 -10.64 13.64 -0.91
N PHE A 491 -9.33 13.45 -1.11
CA PHE A 491 -8.59 14.24 -2.10
C PHE A 491 -9.16 14.05 -3.50
N CYS A 492 -9.44 12.82 -3.95
CA CYS A 492 -10.08 12.58 -5.24
C CYS A 492 -11.37 13.39 -5.39
N SER A 493 -12.22 13.45 -4.35
CA SER A 493 -13.42 14.29 -4.35
C SER A 493 -13.11 15.79 -4.47
N TYR A 494 -12.09 16.27 -3.76
CA TYR A 494 -11.63 17.66 -3.84
C TYR A 494 -11.14 18.03 -5.24
N PHE A 495 -10.24 17.24 -5.82
CA PHE A 495 -9.69 17.47 -7.16
C PHE A 495 -10.76 17.36 -8.26
N LYS A 496 -11.86 16.61 -8.03
CA LYS A 496 -13.02 16.52 -8.94
C LYS A 496 -13.86 17.78 -8.97
N GLN A 497 -14.13 18.39 -7.82
CA GLN A 497 -15.01 19.57 -7.70
C GLN A 497 -14.41 20.62 -6.74
N PRO A 498 -13.32 21.30 -7.13
CA PRO A 498 -12.59 22.20 -6.23
C PRO A 498 -13.49 23.30 -5.68
N ASN A 499 -14.25 24.00 -6.54
CA ASN A 499 -15.07 25.15 -6.14
C ASN A 499 -16.17 24.81 -5.12
N LYS A 500 -16.82 23.65 -5.28
CA LYS A 500 -17.86 23.19 -4.35
C LYS A 500 -17.27 22.93 -2.97
N HIS A 501 -16.02 22.47 -2.91
CA HIS A 501 -15.31 22.25 -1.67
C HIS A 501 -14.75 23.53 -1.07
N VAL A 502 -14.27 24.50 -1.86
CA VAL A 502 -13.87 25.83 -1.33
C VAL A 502 -15.02 26.47 -0.54
N LEU A 503 -16.26 26.42 -1.07
CA LEU A 503 -17.45 26.91 -0.39
C LEU A 503 -17.88 26.08 0.83
N LYS A 504 -17.49 24.81 0.91
CA LYS A 504 -17.74 23.95 2.09
C LYS A 504 -16.67 24.15 3.17
N LEU A 505 -15.42 24.36 2.76
CA LEU A 505 -14.26 24.58 3.63
C LEU A 505 -14.38 25.89 4.43
N SER A 506 -15.09 26.89 3.92
CA SER A 506 -15.40 28.13 4.64
C SER A 506 -16.44 27.97 5.76
N HIS A 507 -17.12 26.82 5.85
CA HIS A 507 -18.07 26.48 6.92
C HIS A 507 -17.49 25.36 7.80
N SER A 508 -17.02 25.70 9.00
CA SER A 508 -16.20 24.89 9.93
C SER A 508 -16.87 23.64 10.56
N LYS A 509 -17.80 22.96 9.89
CA LYS A 509 -18.39 21.71 10.42
C LYS A 509 -17.65 20.48 9.90
N SER A 510 -17.16 19.66 10.84
CA SER A 510 -16.54 18.35 10.58
C SER A 510 -17.46 17.50 9.72
N THR A 511 -17.00 17.13 8.53
CA THR A 511 -17.71 16.18 7.66
C THR A 511 -16.96 14.84 7.77
N ASP A 512 -17.64 13.74 8.09
CA ASP A 512 -17.12 12.36 8.05
C ASP A 512 -15.73 12.13 8.68
N GLY A 513 -15.46 12.73 9.85
CA GLY A 513 -14.19 12.55 10.58
C GLY A 513 -13.01 13.37 10.06
N PHE A 514 -13.23 14.29 9.11
CA PHE A 514 -12.19 15.20 8.60
C PHE A 514 -12.22 16.57 9.31
N THR A 515 -11.04 17.03 9.71
CA THR A 515 -10.77 18.39 10.19
C THR A 515 -9.75 19.05 9.27
N ILE A 516 -10.08 20.20 8.70
CA ILE A 516 -9.28 20.87 7.69
C ILE A 516 -8.99 22.30 8.14
N CYS A 517 -7.76 22.76 7.94
CA CYS A 517 -7.36 24.15 8.16
C CYS A 517 -7.48 24.91 6.84
N PRO A 518 -8.58 25.65 6.57
CA PRO A 518 -8.92 26.12 5.22
C PRO A 518 -7.87 27.06 4.63
N ASP A 519 -7.36 28.02 5.41
CA ASP A 519 -6.41 29.03 4.93
C ASP A 519 -5.09 28.38 4.48
N ASN A 520 -4.52 27.51 5.32
CA ASN A 520 -3.28 26.79 4.99
C ASN A 520 -3.49 25.85 3.80
N PHE A 521 -4.63 25.15 3.75
CA PHE A 521 -4.95 24.23 2.67
C PHE A 521 -5.10 24.96 1.33
N LEU A 522 -5.87 26.05 1.29
CA LEU A 522 -6.07 26.85 0.08
C LEU A 522 -4.77 27.51 -0.39
N HIS A 523 -3.92 27.95 0.54
CA HIS A 523 -2.60 28.50 0.22
C HIS A 523 -1.70 27.45 -0.45
N GLU A 524 -1.61 26.23 0.11
CA GLU A 524 -0.77 25.16 -0.47
C GLU A 524 -1.28 24.68 -1.85
N PHE A 525 -2.60 24.66 -2.08
CA PHE A 525 -3.20 24.24 -3.35
C PHE A 525 -3.62 25.39 -4.29
N ALA A 526 -3.16 26.62 -4.03
CA ALA A 526 -3.54 27.81 -4.81
C ALA A 526 -3.24 27.68 -6.32
N MET A 527 -2.08 27.13 -6.68
CA MET A 527 -1.69 26.91 -8.07
C MET A 527 -2.62 25.94 -8.79
N PHE A 528 -3.05 24.88 -8.11
CA PHE A 528 -4.02 23.94 -8.65
C PHE A 528 -5.38 24.62 -8.91
N LEU A 529 -5.86 25.39 -7.94
CA LEU A 529 -7.10 26.18 -8.07
C LEU A 529 -7.00 27.23 -9.19
N SER A 530 -5.82 27.79 -9.45
CA SER A 530 -5.64 28.76 -10.53
C SER A 530 -5.75 28.16 -11.94
N ILE A 531 -5.51 26.84 -12.07
CA ILE A 531 -5.56 26.10 -13.34
C ILE A 531 -6.93 25.46 -13.54
N TYR A 532 -7.50 24.90 -12.46
CA TYR A 532 -8.71 24.06 -12.53
C TYR A 532 -9.93 24.63 -11.79
N GLY A 533 -9.78 25.74 -11.06
CA GLY A 533 -10.89 26.44 -10.43
C GLY A 533 -11.72 27.20 -11.47
N ASN A 534 -13.02 26.91 -11.54
CA ASN A 534 -13.93 27.63 -12.43
C ASN A 534 -14.12 29.06 -11.90
N ARG A 535 -13.79 30.11 -12.66
CA ARG A 535 -14.22 31.47 -12.29
C ARG A 535 -15.73 31.53 -12.49
N GLY A 536 -16.47 31.83 -11.43
CA GLY A 536 -17.93 31.90 -11.46
C GLY A 536 -18.44 32.82 -12.58
N GLY A 537 -19.22 32.24 -13.49
CA GLY A 537 -20.01 32.92 -14.49
C GLY A 537 -21.08 31.95 -14.97
N ASP A 538 -22.34 32.27 -14.69
CA ASP A 538 -23.51 31.59 -15.26
C ASP A 538 -23.52 31.76 -16.77
N ASP A 539 -23.93 30.68 -17.44
CA ASP A 539 -24.33 30.56 -18.84
C ASP A 539 -23.35 30.92 -19.98
N SER A 540 -23.32 29.98 -20.92
CA SER A 540 -22.87 30.07 -22.31
C SER A 540 -21.38 29.88 -22.63
N SER A 541 -21.19 29.11 -23.69
CA SER A 541 -19.95 28.70 -24.34
C SER A 541 -18.88 29.80 -24.48
N ALA A 542 -17.68 29.58 -23.93
CA ALA A 542 -16.40 29.92 -24.56
C ALA A 542 -15.21 29.54 -23.66
N CYS A 543 -14.14 29.05 -24.29
CA CYS A 543 -12.80 28.75 -23.76
C CYS A 543 -12.61 27.45 -22.94
N SER A 544 -12.79 26.31 -23.62
CA SER A 544 -12.33 24.98 -23.19
C SER A 544 -10.87 24.70 -23.63
N THR A 545 -9.96 25.67 -23.51
CA THR A 545 -8.55 25.58 -23.95
C THR A 545 -7.59 25.03 -22.90
N VAL A 546 -8.06 24.90 -21.66
CA VAL A 546 -7.45 23.99 -20.69
C VAL A 546 -8.12 22.66 -20.92
N GLY A 547 -7.33 21.64 -21.29
CA GLY A 547 -7.75 20.25 -21.15
C GLY A 547 -8.35 20.12 -19.76
N SER A 548 -9.67 19.97 -19.70
CA SER A 548 -10.28 19.75 -18.42
C SER A 548 -9.72 18.41 -17.99
N LEU A 549 -8.86 18.38 -16.97
CA LEU A 549 -8.92 17.33 -15.97
C LEU A 549 -10.28 17.48 -15.26
N SER A 550 -11.37 17.46 -16.02
CA SER A 550 -12.70 17.18 -15.53
C SER A 550 -12.62 15.72 -15.12
N MET A 551 -12.17 15.53 -13.89
CA MET A 551 -12.31 14.29 -13.16
C MET A 551 -13.80 14.05 -12.80
N ASP A 552 -14.69 14.95 -13.23
CA ASP A 552 -16.13 14.83 -13.13
C ASP A 552 -16.64 13.78 -14.13
N THR A 553 -16.53 12.50 -13.77
CA THR A 553 -17.30 11.41 -14.38
C THR A 553 -18.78 11.44 -13.97
N SER A 554 -19.22 12.39 -13.12
CA SER A 554 -20.53 12.36 -12.47
C SER A 554 -21.63 13.22 -13.11
N LYS A 555 -21.32 14.02 -14.15
CA LYS A 555 -22.38 14.62 -14.99
C LYS A 555 -23.06 13.59 -15.92
N GLN A 556 -22.69 12.32 -15.84
CA GLN A 556 -23.41 11.19 -16.46
C GLN A 556 -24.53 10.68 -15.54
N LYS A 557 -25.61 11.46 -15.42
CA LYS A 557 -26.92 10.89 -15.12
C LYS A 557 -27.61 10.58 -16.45
N LEU A 558 -27.28 9.45 -17.07
CA LEU A 558 -28.18 8.74 -17.99
C LEU A 558 -27.63 7.33 -18.35
N GLU A 559 -28.42 6.31 -18.02
CA GLU A 559 -28.45 4.93 -18.57
C GLU A 559 -27.17 4.07 -18.46
N ASN A 560 -27.06 3.40 -17.31
CA ASN A 560 -26.04 2.39 -16.96
C ASN A 560 -26.28 1.04 -17.65
N ASN A 561 -26.09 0.90 -18.95
CA ASN A 561 -25.91 -0.43 -19.58
C ASN A 561 -24.90 -0.32 -20.73
N ALA A 562 -23.79 -1.05 -20.64
CA ALA A 562 -22.94 -1.26 -21.81
C ALA A 562 -23.75 -2.04 -22.84
N VAL A 563 -24.01 -1.46 -24.01
CA VAL A 563 -24.63 -2.19 -25.12
C VAL A 563 -23.58 -3.14 -25.68
N LEU A 564 -23.65 -4.41 -25.28
CA LEU A 564 -22.71 -5.45 -25.70
C LEU A 564 -22.87 -5.70 -27.21
N ALA A 565 -21.81 -5.45 -27.96
CA ALA A 565 -21.74 -5.78 -29.38
C ALA A 565 -21.21 -7.21 -29.51
N HIS A 566 -22.12 -8.19 -29.39
CA HIS A 566 -21.87 -9.63 -29.57
C HIS A 566 -20.94 -10.25 -28.49
N ILE A 567 -21.37 -11.40 -27.91
CA ILE A 567 -20.56 -12.19 -26.99
C ILE A 567 -19.97 -13.36 -27.78
N ASP A 568 -18.66 -13.49 -27.77
CA ASP A 568 -17.91 -14.55 -28.44
C ASP A 568 -17.20 -15.45 -27.43
N GLY A 569 -17.15 -16.76 -27.69
CA GLY A 569 -16.41 -17.74 -26.89
C GLY A 569 -17.30 -18.77 -26.17
N PRO A 570 -16.70 -19.88 -25.68
CA PRO A 570 -17.44 -20.91 -24.97
C PRO A 570 -17.92 -20.41 -23.61
N ASP A 571 -19.19 -20.64 -23.30
CA ASP A 571 -19.76 -20.34 -21.99
C ASP A 571 -19.34 -21.41 -20.97
N SER A 572 -18.63 -21.01 -19.92
CA SER A 572 -18.22 -21.89 -18.83
C SER A 572 -19.23 -21.97 -17.68
N GLY A 573 -20.25 -21.10 -17.65
CA GLY A 573 -21.19 -20.96 -16.53
C GLY A 573 -20.60 -20.32 -15.27
N VAL A 574 -19.31 -19.97 -15.26
CA VAL A 574 -18.62 -19.33 -14.12
C VAL A 574 -18.57 -17.82 -14.35
N PHE A 575 -19.38 -17.08 -13.59
CA PHE A 575 -19.49 -15.62 -13.68
C PHE A 575 -18.79 -14.93 -12.50
N PRO A 576 -18.15 -13.77 -12.73
CA PRO A 576 -17.66 -12.92 -11.65
C PRO A 576 -18.77 -12.47 -10.68
N SER A 577 -18.52 -12.59 -9.38
CA SER A 577 -19.40 -12.17 -8.29
C SER A 577 -18.81 -11.03 -7.47
N HIS A 578 -19.63 -10.29 -6.72
CA HIS A 578 -19.12 -9.24 -5.81
C HIS A 578 -18.12 -9.85 -4.80
N GLY A 579 -16.95 -9.22 -4.65
CA GLY A 579 -15.86 -9.71 -3.81
C GLY A 579 -14.98 -10.80 -4.45
N SER A 580 -15.31 -11.30 -5.64
CA SER A 580 -14.42 -12.17 -6.40
C SER A 580 -13.28 -11.39 -7.03
N LEU A 581 -12.11 -12.03 -7.14
CA LEU A 581 -10.96 -11.51 -7.86
C LEU A 581 -11.00 -12.04 -9.29
N THR A 582 -11.19 -11.14 -10.25
CA THR A 582 -11.35 -11.47 -11.66
C THR A 582 -10.13 -11.02 -12.46
N CYS A 583 -9.63 -11.90 -13.31
CA CYS A 583 -8.57 -11.62 -14.28
C CYS A 583 -9.17 -11.49 -15.69
N ILE A 584 -8.86 -10.37 -16.35
CA ILE A 584 -9.32 -10.09 -17.72
C ILE A 584 -8.14 -9.79 -18.65
N SER A 585 -8.34 -10.05 -19.93
CA SER A 585 -7.56 -9.45 -21.01
C SER A 585 -8.41 -8.35 -21.65
N TYR A 586 -7.82 -7.19 -21.95
CA TYR A 586 -8.54 -6.14 -22.66
C TYR A 586 -7.67 -5.37 -23.64
N THR A 587 -8.32 -4.72 -24.60
CA THR A 587 -7.74 -3.76 -25.52
C THR A 587 -8.68 -2.56 -25.68
N ALA A 588 -8.15 -1.36 -25.48
CA ALA A 588 -8.83 -0.09 -25.67
C ALA A 588 -8.31 0.59 -26.94
N SER A 589 -9.18 0.84 -27.91
CA SER A 589 -8.83 1.43 -29.20
C SER A 589 -9.65 2.68 -29.51
N LEU A 590 -9.00 3.73 -29.98
CA LEU A 590 -9.65 4.89 -30.56
C LEU A 590 -9.94 4.62 -32.03
N VAL A 591 -11.21 4.70 -32.43
CA VAL A 591 -11.65 4.44 -33.81
C VAL A 591 -12.25 5.71 -34.41
N VAL A 592 -11.80 6.07 -35.62
CA VAL A 592 -12.37 7.18 -36.40
C VAL A 592 -13.61 6.66 -37.14
N LYS A 593 -14.71 7.43 -37.16
CA LYS A 593 -16.05 7.04 -37.69
C LYS A 593 -16.01 6.45 -39.10
N ASP A 594 -15.04 6.83 -39.91
CA ASP A 594 -14.84 6.36 -41.29
C ASP A 594 -14.31 4.90 -41.36
N LYS A 595 -14.03 4.28 -40.19
CA LYS A 595 -13.52 2.91 -39.98
C LYS A 595 -12.18 2.58 -40.67
N THR A 596 -11.50 3.55 -41.26
CA THR A 596 -10.22 3.34 -41.95
C THR A 596 -9.01 3.27 -41.00
N ASN A 597 -9.06 3.98 -39.86
CA ASN A 597 -7.95 4.06 -38.91
C ASN A 597 -8.39 3.69 -37.48
N ARG A 598 -7.68 2.73 -36.88
CA ARG A 598 -7.83 2.28 -35.48
C ARG A 598 -6.51 2.44 -34.75
N TYR A 599 -6.51 3.21 -33.66
CA TYR A 599 -5.33 3.44 -32.83
C TYR A 599 -5.49 2.71 -31.49
N THR A 600 -4.60 1.75 -31.21
CA THR A 600 -4.63 1.06 -29.92
C THR A 600 -4.02 1.98 -28.86
N LEU A 601 -4.81 2.37 -27.86
CA LEU A 601 -4.37 3.26 -26.79
C LEU A 601 -3.76 2.49 -25.62
N GLU A 602 -4.37 1.37 -25.25
CA GLU A 602 -3.99 0.58 -24.08
C GLU A 602 -4.37 -0.89 -24.32
N SER A 603 -3.50 -1.83 -23.98
CA SER A 603 -3.81 -3.26 -24.00
C SER A 603 -3.13 -3.96 -22.84
N ASN A 604 -3.83 -4.94 -22.26
CA ASN A 604 -3.30 -5.78 -21.20
C ASN A 604 -3.82 -7.21 -21.36
N ASN A 605 -2.92 -8.18 -21.23
CA ASN A 605 -3.26 -9.59 -21.34
C ASN A 605 -3.78 -10.15 -20.02
N GLU A 606 -3.30 -9.65 -18.88
CA GLU A 606 -3.65 -10.16 -17.55
C GLU A 606 -3.84 -8.99 -16.59
N PHE A 607 -5.09 -8.59 -16.40
CA PHE A 607 -5.46 -7.51 -15.51
C PHE A 607 -6.42 -8.02 -14.43
N GLU A 608 -5.95 -8.04 -13.19
CA GLU A 608 -6.69 -8.56 -12.04
C GLU A 608 -7.34 -7.46 -11.21
N PHE A 609 -8.61 -7.60 -10.85
CA PHE A 609 -9.30 -6.66 -9.97
C PHE A 609 -10.45 -7.31 -9.21
N GLU A 610 -10.82 -6.71 -8.07
CA GLU A 610 -11.94 -7.18 -7.25
C GLU A 610 -13.25 -6.54 -7.71
N ILE A 611 -14.24 -7.38 -8.01
CA ILE A 611 -15.58 -6.93 -8.41
C ILE A 611 -16.30 -6.31 -7.20
N GLY A 612 -16.96 -5.18 -7.41
CA GLY A 612 -17.74 -4.45 -6.42
C GLY A 612 -16.98 -3.37 -5.66
N THR A 613 -15.67 -3.25 -5.88
CA THR A 613 -14.85 -2.26 -5.18
C THR A 613 -14.73 -0.94 -5.92
N GLY A 614 -15.14 -0.89 -7.19
CA GLY A 614 -14.89 0.23 -8.09
C GLY A 614 -13.43 0.30 -8.54
N ALA A 615 -12.76 -0.84 -8.66
CA ALA A 615 -11.35 -0.92 -9.07
C ALA A 615 -11.13 -0.70 -10.57
N VAL A 616 -12.20 -0.72 -11.37
CA VAL A 616 -12.20 -0.42 -12.81
C VAL A 616 -13.39 0.47 -13.15
N LYS A 617 -13.38 1.06 -14.35
CA LYS A 617 -14.51 1.83 -14.87
C LYS A 617 -15.80 1.00 -14.88
N ASN A 618 -16.91 1.58 -14.40
CA ASN A 618 -18.22 0.90 -14.29
C ASN A 618 -18.67 0.17 -15.56
N GLN A 619 -18.39 0.70 -16.74
CA GLN A 619 -18.75 0.07 -18.03
C GLN A 619 -18.02 -1.27 -18.24
N ILE A 620 -16.75 -1.35 -17.81
CA ILE A 620 -15.94 -2.57 -17.89
C ILE A 620 -16.41 -3.56 -16.85
N GLU A 621 -16.63 -3.11 -15.61
CA GLU A 621 -17.14 -3.98 -14.54
C GLU A 621 -18.49 -4.60 -14.90
N SER A 622 -19.42 -3.79 -15.44
CA SER A 622 -20.72 -4.23 -15.92
C SER A 622 -20.63 -5.22 -17.09
N CYS A 623 -19.70 -4.98 -18.03
CA CYS A 623 -19.43 -5.92 -19.13
C CYS A 623 -18.90 -7.25 -18.59
N VAL A 624 -17.88 -7.21 -17.72
CA VAL A 624 -17.23 -8.38 -17.14
C VAL A 624 -18.19 -9.21 -16.29
N SER A 625 -19.11 -8.57 -15.54
CA SER A 625 -20.14 -9.28 -14.77
C SER A 625 -21.14 -10.07 -15.62
N GLN A 626 -21.25 -9.77 -16.92
CA GLN A 626 -22.12 -10.46 -17.86
C GLN A 626 -21.41 -11.57 -18.66
N LEU A 627 -20.08 -11.68 -18.52
CA LEU A 627 -19.27 -12.66 -19.23
C LEU A 627 -18.86 -13.80 -18.31
N SER A 628 -18.94 -15.03 -18.81
CA SER A 628 -18.34 -16.18 -18.14
C SER A 628 -16.87 -16.35 -18.55
N VAL A 629 -16.13 -17.16 -17.78
CA VAL A 629 -14.71 -17.44 -18.07
C VAL A 629 -14.56 -17.97 -19.50
N ASN A 630 -13.59 -17.39 -20.24
CA ASN A 630 -13.28 -17.56 -21.66
C ASN A 630 -14.17 -16.85 -22.67
N GLN A 631 -15.23 -16.16 -22.24
CA GLN A 631 -16.00 -15.29 -23.12
C GLN A 631 -15.33 -13.93 -23.30
N SER A 632 -15.58 -13.33 -24.46
CA SER A 632 -15.16 -11.99 -24.81
C SER A 632 -16.32 -11.17 -25.36
N ALA A 633 -16.29 -9.86 -25.12
CA ALA A 633 -17.22 -8.92 -25.72
C ALA A 633 -16.51 -7.64 -26.13
N CYS A 634 -17.10 -6.98 -27.13
CA CYS A 634 -16.73 -5.65 -27.53
C CYS A 634 -17.84 -4.67 -27.18
N PHE A 635 -17.49 -3.47 -26.75
CA PHE A 635 -18.46 -2.41 -26.53
C PHE A 635 -17.84 -1.03 -26.80
N ILE A 636 -18.70 -0.08 -27.16
CA ILE A 636 -18.31 1.31 -27.38
C ILE A 636 -18.55 2.09 -26.09
N ALA A 637 -17.53 2.83 -25.66
CA ALA A 637 -17.57 3.71 -24.51
C ALA A 637 -17.57 5.18 -24.93
N GLU A 638 -18.07 6.04 -24.04
CA GLU A 638 -17.95 7.48 -24.22
C GLU A 638 -16.48 7.92 -24.25
N LEU A 639 -16.18 8.87 -25.14
CA LEU A 639 -14.83 9.37 -25.38
C LEU A 639 -14.32 10.16 -24.16
N PRO A 640 -13.22 9.73 -23.51
CA PRO A 640 -12.69 10.44 -22.35
C PRO A 640 -12.12 11.83 -22.73
N PRO A 641 -11.83 12.69 -21.73
CA PRO A 641 -11.09 13.93 -21.93
C PRO A 641 -9.81 13.72 -22.74
N LYS A 642 -9.45 14.72 -23.58
CA LYS A 642 -8.30 14.65 -24.50
C LYS A 642 -7.01 14.31 -23.74
N ASP A 643 -6.86 14.86 -22.55
CA ASP A 643 -5.69 14.66 -21.68
C ASP A 643 -5.49 13.19 -21.28
N LEU A 644 -6.58 12.47 -20.97
CA LEU A 644 -6.52 11.04 -20.63
C LEU A 644 -6.18 10.18 -21.85
N ILE A 645 -6.71 10.55 -23.03
CA ILE A 645 -6.37 9.88 -24.29
C ILE A 645 -4.89 10.07 -24.59
N LEU A 646 -4.37 11.30 -24.52
CA LEU A 646 -2.96 11.59 -24.78
C LEU A 646 -2.03 10.95 -23.73
N ALA A 647 -2.47 10.85 -22.47
CA ALA A 647 -1.73 10.12 -21.44
C ALA A 647 -1.65 8.61 -21.75
N ALA A 648 -2.72 8.00 -22.28
CA ALA A 648 -2.73 6.59 -22.69
C ALA A 648 -1.97 6.33 -23.99
N ALA A 649 -2.03 7.26 -24.96
CA ALA A 649 -1.62 7.10 -26.36
C ALA A 649 -0.15 6.75 -26.64
N ASN A 650 0.74 6.76 -25.64
CA ASN A 650 2.18 6.50 -25.73
C ASN A 650 2.80 7.03 -27.07
N GLU A 651 3.06 6.14 -28.04
CA GLU A 651 3.67 6.42 -29.34
C GLU A 651 2.82 7.29 -30.29
N PHE A 652 1.49 7.19 -30.23
CA PHE A 652 0.58 7.90 -31.15
C PHE A 652 0.19 9.30 -30.66
N SER A 653 0.76 9.77 -29.54
CA SER A 653 0.35 11.03 -28.91
C SER A 653 0.45 12.25 -29.84
N HIS A 654 1.45 12.29 -30.73
CA HIS A 654 1.60 13.36 -31.73
C HIS A 654 0.51 13.32 -32.81
N ASP A 655 0.20 12.14 -33.35
CA ASP A 655 -0.81 12.00 -34.41
C ASP A 655 -2.22 12.25 -33.87
N LEU A 656 -2.52 11.72 -32.68
CA LEU A 656 -3.80 11.90 -32.00
C LEU A 656 -4.05 13.34 -31.56
N SER A 657 -3.00 14.13 -31.30
CA SER A 657 -3.16 15.55 -30.96
C SER A 657 -3.82 16.37 -32.09
N LYS A 658 -3.71 15.90 -33.34
CA LYS A 658 -4.21 16.56 -34.56
C LYS A 658 -5.58 16.06 -35.01
N ILE A 659 -6.10 14.99 -34.40
CA ILE A 659 -7.38 14.39 -34.80
C ILE A 659 -8.55 15.11 -34.12
N SER A 660 -9.60 15.41 -34.89
CA SER A 660 -10.84 16.01 -34.36
C SER A 660 -11.64 15.02 -33.51
N ARG A 661 -12.10 15.47 -32.33
CA ARG A 661 -12.89 14.67 -31.39
C ARG A 661 -14.25 14.26 -31.94
N ASP A 662 -14.84 15.10 -32.79
CA ASP A 662 -16.23 14.93 -33.26
C ASP A 662 -16.42 13.67 -34.13
N ASN A 663 -15.31 13.10 -34.62
CA ASN A 663 -15.29 11.93 -35.50
C ASN A 663 -14.70 10.67 -34.86
N CYS A 664 -14.52 10.61 -33.54
CA CYS A 664 -13.91 9.46 -32.87
C CYS A 664 -14.82 8.82 -31.81
N PHE A 665 -14.67 7.51 -31.60
CA PHE A 665 -15.25 6.79 -30.46
C PHE A 665 -14.23 5.83 -29.85
N LEU A 666 -14.43 5.48 -28.57
CA LEU A 666 -13.58 4.55 -27.85
C LEU A 666 -14.21 3.17 -27.87
N GLU A 667 -13.49 2.18 -28.37
CA GLU A 667 -13.90 0.78 -28.41
C GLU A 667 -13.07 -0.03 -27.40
N PHE A 668 -13.75 -0.82 -26.58
CA PHE A 668 -13.12 -1.81 -25.71
C PHE A 668 -13.42 -3.20 -26.21
N SER A 669 -12.40 -4.05 -26.26
CA SER A 669 -12.52 -5.50 -26.37
C SER A 669 -12.04 -6.11 -25.06
N VAL A 670 -12.86 -6.93 -24.41
CA VAL A 670 -12.58 -7.51 -23.10
C VAL A 670 -12.84 -9.01 -23.15
N LYS A 671 -11.97 -9.80 -22.53
CA LYS A 671 -12.09 -11.26 -22.35
C LYS A 671 -11.88 -11.64 -20.89
N VAL A 672 -12.76 -12.45 -20.32
CA VAL A 672 -12.59 -12.99 -18.96
C VAL A 672 -11.69 -14.22 -19.01
N LEU A 673 -10.61 -14.21 -18.23
CA LEU A 673 -9.62 -15.30 -18.20
C LEU A 673 -9.79 -16.21 -16.98
N GLN A 674 -10.04 -15.62 -15.81
CA GLN A 674 -10.15 -16.36 -14.56
C GLN A 674 -11.01 -15.60 -13.55
N VAL A 675 -11.74 -16.34 -12.71
CA VAL A 675 -12.47 -15.81 -11.55
C VAL A 675 -12.05 -16.61 -10.32
N THR A 676 -11.63 -15.91 -9.26
CA THR A 676 -11.28 -16.50 -7.97
C THR A 676 -12.30 -16.06 -6.94
N GLU A 677 -12.94 -17.02 -6.27
CA GLU A 677 -13.97 -16.75 -5.27
C GLU A 677 -13.39 -16.12 -3.99
N PRO A 678 -14.19 -15.32 -3.26
CA PRO A 678 -13.77 -14.75 -1.98
C PRO A 678 -13.48 -15.84 -0.95
N LEU A 679 -12.45 -15.64 -0.13
CA LEU A 679 -12.08 -16.55 0.95
C LEU A 679 -13.23 -16.76 1.95
N GLU A 680 -13.62 -18.02 2.16
CA GLU A 680 -14.71 -18.57 3.02
C GLU A 680 -14.93 -17.83 4.36
N ASP A 681 -13.85 -17.48 5.07
CA ASP A 681 -13.86 -16.70 6.32
C ASP A 681 -14.63 -15.37 6.24
N ARG A 682 -14.73 -14.78 5.05
CA ARG A 682 -15.48 -13.53 4.81
C ARG A 682 -16.97 -13.77 4.64
N MET A 683 -17.36 -14.89 4.06
CA MET A 683 -18.76 -15.23 3.80
C MET A 683 -19.45 -15.67 5.10
N GLU A 684 -18.83 -16.56 5.87
CA GLU A 684 -19.42 -17.04 7.13
C GLU A 684 -19.62 -15.93 8.17
N LYS A 685 -18.65 -14.99 8.28
CA LYS A 685 -18.75 -13.84 9.21
C LYS A 685 -19.82 -12.83 8.82
N ALA A 686 -20.18 -12.76 7.54
CA ALA A 686 -21.20 -11.85 7.05
C ALA A 686 -22.62 -12.39 7.29
N LEU A 687 -22.78 -13.72 7.35
CA LEU A 687 -24.08 -14.39 7.40
C LEU A 687 -24.51 -14.85 8.80
N PHE A 688 -23.55 -15.26 9.64
CA PHE A 688 -23.85 -15.82 10.97
C PHE A 688 -23.26 -14.98 12.09
N ASN A 689 -24.11 -14.58 13.04
CA ASN A 689 -23.69 -13.93 14.28
C ASN A 689 -24.30 -14.66 15.50
N PRO A 690 -23.51 -15.39 16.30
CA PRO A 690 -22.05 -15.59 16.19
C PRO A 690 -21.64 -16.45 14.97
N PRO A 691 -20.35 -16.44 14.56
CA PRO A 691 -19.86 -17.26 13.44
C PRO A 691 -20.18 -18.75 13.59
N LEU A 692 -20.39 -19.45 12.47
CA LEU A 692 -20.86 -20.83 12.46
C LEU A 692 -19.93 -21.80 13.22
N SER A 693 -18.62 -21.64 13.06
CA SER A 693 -17.61 -22.39 13.82
C SER A 693 -17.75 -22.26 15.35
N LYS A 694 -18.15 -21.08 15.84
CA LYS A 694 -18.42 -20.86 17.26
C LYS A 694 -19.73 -21.51 17.69
N GLN A 695 -20.78 -21.45 16.86
CA GLN A 695 -22.05 -22.12 17.14
C GLN A 695 -21.87 -23.63 17.29
N ARG A 696 -21.04 -24.27 16.44
CA ARG A 696 -20.71 -25.71 16.53
C ARG A 696 -20.07 -26.06 17.88
N VAL A 697 -19.08 -25.27 18.29
CA VAL A 697 -18.41 -25.47 19.60
C VAL A 697 -19.40 -25.25 20.75
N GLU A 698 -20.22 -24.20 20.71
CA GLU A 698 -21.23 -23.94 21.75
C GLU A 698 -22.26 -25.07 21.84
N PHE A 699 -22.70 -25.62 20.71
CA PHE A 699 -23.58 -26.80 20.67
C PHE A 699 -22.93 -28.00 21.37
N ALA A 700 -21.71 -28.34 20.98
CA ALA A 700 -20.99 -29.47 21.55
C ALA A 700 -20.76 -29.29 23.06
N VAL A 701 -20.31 -28.11 23.51
CA VAL A 701 -20.08 -27.81 24.93
C VAL A 701 -21.37 -27.97 25.77
N ARG A 702 -22.51 -27.46 25.28
CA ARG A 702 -23.80 -27.61 25.98
C ARG A 702 -24.17 -29.08 26.11
N TYR A 703 -24.11 -29.81 25.00
CA TYR A 703 -24.48 -31.23 24.97
C TYR A 703 -23.57 -32.08 25.86
N ILE A 704 -22.26 -31.85 25.82
CA ILE A 704 -21.26 -32.54 26.66
C ILE A 704 -21.54 -32.34 28.15
N ASN A 705 -21.86 -31.10 28.56
CA ASN A 705 -22.14 -30.79 29.95
C ASN A 705 -23.46 -31.41 30.45
N GLU A 706 -24.44 -31.64 29.57
CA GLU A 706 -25.69 -32.33 29.92
C GLU A 706 -25.48 -33.84 30.17
N LEU A 707 -24.48 -34.46 29.53
CA LEU A 707 -24.20 -35.89 29.64
C LEU A 707 -23.50 -36.31 30.95
N HIS A 708 -22.95 -35.35 31.72
CA HIS A 708 -22.23 -35.61 32.98
C HIS A 708 -21.13 -36.69 32.87
N ALA A 709 -20.43 -36.72 31.72
CA ALA A 709 -19.36 -37.68 31.43
C ALA A 709 -18.05 -37.37 32.19
N THR A 710 -17.15 -38.36 32.24
CA THR A 710 -15.84 -38.27 32.88
C THR A 710 -14.69 -38.20 31.87
N THR A 711 -14.82 -38.86 30.71
CA THR A 711 -13.75 -38.94 29.70
C THR A 711 -14.22 -38.44 28.33
N LEU A 712 -13.43 -37.58 27.69
CA LEU A 712 -13.71 -37.04 26.36
C LEU A 712 -12.50 -37.15 25.44
N VAL A 713 -12.72 -37.61 24.20
CA VAL A 713 -11.76 -37.58 23.11
C VAL A 713 -12.30 -36.73 21.97
N ASP A 714 -11.48 -35.78 21.51
CA ASP A 714 -11.76 -34.91 20.37
C ASP A 714 -10.89 -35.34 19.18
N PHE A 715 -11.50 -36.03 18.23
CA PHE A 715 -10.87 -36.47 17.00
C PHE A 715 -10.86 -35.32 15.98
N GLY A 716 -9.68 -34.93 15.51
CA GLY A 716 -9.50 -33.74 14.68
C GLY A 716 -9.58 -32.44 15.49
N CYS A 717 -8.96 -32.41 16.67
CA CYS A 717 -9.08 -31.29 17.61
C CYS A 717 -8.50 -29.96 17.09
N GLY A 718 -7.69 -29.98 16.02
CA GLY A 718 -7.11 -28.82 15.37
C GLY A 718 -6.29 -27.97 16.34
N SER A 719 -6.66 -26.70 16.51
CA SER A 719 -6.04 -25.80 17.49
C SER A 719 -6.62 -25.92 18.91
N GLY A 720 -7.49 -26.90 19.17
CA GLY A 720 -8.06 -27.19 20.48
C GLY A 720 -9.19 -26.25 20.91
N SER A 721 -9.94 -25.67 19.98
CA SER A 721 -11.00 -24.69 20.29
C SER A 721 -12.14 -25.26 21.14
N LEU A 722 -12.54 -26.52 20.88
CA LEU A 722 -13.53 -27.24 21.69
C LEU A 722 -12.98 -27.49 23.11
N LEU A 723 -11.78 -28.05 23.20
CA LEU A 723 -11.12 -28.35 24.48
C LEU A 723 -10.93 -27.07 25.31
N ASP A 724 -10.51 -25.97 24.68
CA ASP A 724 -10.38 -24.66 25.33
C ASP A 724 -11.73 -24.17 25.89
N SER A 725 -12.79 -24.25 25.08
CA SER A 725 -14.14 -23.81 25.46
C SER A 725 -14.77 -24.68 26.56
N LEU A 726 -14.52 -25.98 26.55
CA LEU A 726 -14.93 -26.89 27.63
C LEU A 726 -14.27 -26.49 28.96
N LEU A 727 -13.00 -26.10 28.92
CA LEU A 727 -12.27 -25.63 30.09
C LEU A 727 -12.67 -24.21 30.52
N GLU A 728 -13.43 -23.44 29.75
CA GLU A 728 -13.98 -22.16 30.22
C GLU A 728 -15.20 -22.34 31.12
N HIS A 729 -15.94 -23.44 30.94
CA HIS A 729 -17.15 -23.75 31.68
C HIS A 729 -16.85 -24.71 32.84
N PRO A 730 -17.73 -24.78 33.86
CA PRO A 730 -17.73 -25.90 34.79
C PRO A 730 -18.03 -27.19 34.04
N THR A 731 -17.19 -28.21 34.22
CA THR A 731 -17.33 -29.51 33.55
C THR A 731 -17.07 -30.64 34.55
N THR A 732 -17.73 -31.78 34.38
CA THR A 732 -17.50 -33.01 35.16
C THR A 732 -16.39 -33.88 34.59
N LEU A 733 -15.82 -33.49 33.44
CA LEU A 733 -14.75 -34.25 32.79
C LEU A 733 -13.51 -34.31 33.69
N GLU A 734 -13.00 -35.53 33.87
CA GLU A 734 -11.75 -35.84 34.58
C GLU A 734 -10.58 -35.98 33.61
N LYS A 735 -10.84 -36.41 32.36
CA LYS A 735 -9.83 -36.58 31.32
C LYS A 735 -10.32 -36.08 29.96
N VAL A 736 -9.55 -35.19 29.35
CA VAL A 736 -9.78 -34.68 27.99
C VAL A 736 -8.59 -35.03 27.09
N VAL A 737 -8.87 -35.55 25.91
CA VAL A 737 -7.86 -35.94 24.93
C VAL A 737 -8.15 -35.28 23.60
N GLY A 738 -7.14 -34.70 22.97
CA GLY A 738 -7.20 -34.24 21.57
C GLY A 738 -6.30 -35.10 20.70
N VAL A 739 -6.80 -35.47 19.52
CA VAL A 739 -6.06 -36.22 18.49
C VAL A 739 -6.11 -35.42 17.19
N ASP A 740 -4.97 -35.23 16.53
CA ASP A 740 -4.92 -34.61 15.20
C ASP A 740 -3.65 -35.05 14.45
N ILE A 741 -3.66 -34.97 13.12
CA ILE A 741 -2.45 -35.17 12.29
C ILE A 741 -1.64 -33.87 12.13
N SER A 742 -2.25 -32.73 12.42
CA SER A 742 -1.68 -31.40 12.27
C SER A 742 -0.88 -31.01 13.50
N ARG A 743 0.43 -31.31 13.47
CA ARG A 743 1.41 -30.85 14.50
C ARG A 743 1.34 -29.34 14.76
N LYS A 744 1.04 -28.53 13.74
CA LYS A 744 0.85 -27.07 13.87
C LYS A 744 -0.43 -26.70 14.64
N GLY A 745 -1.50 -27.48 14.49
CA GLY A 745 -2.72 -27.36 15.28
C GLY A 745 -2.45 -27.74 16.73
N LEU A 746 -1.90 -28.94 16.94
CA LEU A 746 -1.59 -29.47 18.28
C LEU A 746 -0.65 -28.57 19.09
N THR A 747 0.33 -27.93 18.44
CA THR A 747 1.19 -26.93 19.10
C THR A 747 0.40 -25.74 19.64
N ARG A 748 -0.61 -25.27 18.89
CA ARG A 748 -1.50 -24.17 19.32
C ARG A 748 -2.43 -24.63 20.44
N ALA A 749 -2.99 -25.85 20.31
CA ALA A 749 -3.81 -26.46 21.34
C ALA A 749 -3.06 -26.58 22.67
N ALA A 750 -1.84 -27.15 22.66
CA ALA A 750 -1.01 -27.32 23.84
C ALA A 750 -0.73 -25.99 24.57
N LYS A 751 -0.42 -24.93 23.81
CA LYS A 751 -0.19 -23.59 24.38
C LYS A 751 -1.45 -23.04 25.07
N SER A 752 -2.61 -23.14 24.40
CA SER A 752 -3.89 -22.66 24.94
C SER A 752 -4.28 -23.42 26.21
N LEU A 753 -4.26 -24.77 26.13
CA LEU A 753 -4.61 -25.64 27.24
C LEU A 753 -3.68 -25.45 28.44
N HIS A 754 -2.36 -25.35 28.22
CA HIS A 754 -1.41 -25.11 29.29
C HIS A 754 -1.70 -23.81 30.04
N GLN A 755 -2.00 -22.72 29.33
CA GLN A 755 -2.35 -21.44 29.94
C GLN A 755 -3.63 -21.53 30.79
N LYS A 756 -4.67 -22.19 30.27
CA LYS A 756 -5.96 -22.34 30.97
C LYS A 756 -5.86 -23.24 32.19
N LEU A 757 -5.23 -24.40 32.05
CA LEU A 757 -5.10 -25.39 33.12
C LEU A 757 -4.17 -24.91 34.23
N SER A 758 -3.08 -24.20 33.88
CA SER A 758 -2.21 -23.56 34.88
C SER A 758 -2.97 -22.55 35.73
N LYS A 759 -3.83 -21.72 35.10
CA LYS A 759 -4.66 -20.75 35.82
C LYS A 759 -5.70 -21.43 36.71
N LYS A 760 -6.36 -22.50 36.22
CA LYS A 760 -7.35 -23.26 37.01
C LYS A 760 -6.73 -24.02 38.18
N SER A 761 -5.53 -24.58 38.02
CA SER A 761 -4.79 -25.27 39.09
C SER A 761 -4.53 -24.37 40.31
N LEU A 762 -4.40 -23.06 40.09
CA LEU A 762 -4.28 -22.07 41.17
C LEU A 762 -5.62 -21.74 41.87
N MET A 763 -6.76 -22.07 41.26
CA MET A 763 -8.10 -21.64 41.69
C MET A 763 -9.03 -22.79 42.11
N GLN A 764 -8.75 -24.03 41.72
CA GLN A 764 -9.64 -25.17 41.87
C GLN A 764 -8.87 -26.42 42.34
N THR A 765 -9.50 -27.25 43.17
CA THR A 765 -8.90 -28.46 43.75
C THR A 765 -8.90 -29.68 42.83
N SER A 766 -9.69 -29.68 41.76
CA SER A 766 -9.74 -30.74 40.75
C SER A 766 -9.69 -30.13 39.35
N VAL A 767 -8.63 -30.44 38.61
CA VAL A 767 -8.42 -30.00 37.22
C VAL A 767 -8.35 -31.25 36.35
N PRO A 768 -9.02 -31.30 35.18
CA PRO A 768 -8.95 -32.47 34.30
C PRO A 768 -7.54 -32.73 33.81
N THR A 769 -7.22 -34.01 33.64
CA THR A 769 -6.04 -34.45 32.90
C THR A 769 -6.25 -34.13 31.42
N ALA A 770 -5.28 -33.48 30.77
CA ALA A 770 -5.36 -33.14 29.35
C ALA A 770 -4.21 -33.76 28.56
N VAL A 771 -4.51 -34.42 27.45
CA VAL A 771 -3.51 -35.11 26.63
C VAL A 771 -3.70 -34.76 25.15
N LEU A 772 -2.61 -34.53 24.43
CA LEU A 772 -2.61 -34.28 22.99
C LEU A 772 -1.74 -35.31 22.27
N TYR A 773 -2.35 -35.98 21.30
CA TYR A 773 -1.73 -37.01 20.47
C TYR A 773 -1.62 -36.56 19.01
N ASP A 774 -0.47 -36.85 18.39
CA ASP A 774 -0.31 -36.84 16.94
C ASP A 774 -0.67 -38.22 16.39
N GLY A 775 -1.73 -38.29 15.59
CA GLY A 775 -2.27 -39.55 15.10
C GLY A 775 -3.45 -39.39 14.15
N SER A 776 -3.65 -40.38 13.28
CA SER A 776 -4.80 -40.44 12.37
C SER A 776 -6.00 -41.11 13.03
N ILE A 777 -7.19 -40.52 12.89
CA ILE A 777 -8.46 -41.10 13.38
C ILE A 777 -8.76 -42.50 12.80
N THR A 778 -8.18 -42.83 11.64
CA THR A 778 -8.32 -44.15 11.00
C THR A 778 -7.54 -45.26 11.72
N ASP A 779 -6.58 -44.90 12.57
CA ASP A 779 -5.70 -45.85 13.24
C ASP A 779 -6.16 -46.06 14.68
N PHE A 780 -6.43 -47.30 15.06
CA PHE A 780 -6.85 -47.60 16.44
C PHE A 780 -5.68 -47.45 17.42
N ASP A 781 -5.90 -46.68 18.49
CA ASP A 781 -5.01 -46.56 19.64
C ASP A 781 -5.69 -47.08 20.91
N SER A 782 -5.10 -48.13 21.48
CA SER A 782 -5.62 -48.80 22.67
C SER A 782 -5.82 -47.88 23.90
N ARG A 783 -5.13 -46.74 23.98
CA ARG A 783 -5.26 -45.77 25.10
C ARG A 783 -6.57 -44.99 25.07
N LEU A 784 -7.30 -45.02 23.95
CA LEU A 784 -8.54 -44.27 23.74
C LEU A 784 -9.79 -45.17 23.72
N TYR A 785 -9.63 -46.44 24.11
CA TYR A 785 -10.73 -47.41 24.16
C TYR A 785 -11.78 -47.03 25.22
N ARG A 786 -13.07 -47.12 24.85
CA ARG A 786 -14.26 -46.92 25.70
C ARG A 786 -14.33 -45.58 26.44
N PHE A 787 -13.99 -44.49 25.75
CA PHE A 787 -14.26 -43.14 26.26
C PHE A 787 -15.78 -42.88 26.39
N ASP A 788 -16.17 -42.00 27.31
CA ASP A 788 -17.59 -41.67 27.49
C ASP A 788 -18.11 -40.86 26.29
N ILE A 789 -17.35 -39.86 25.86
CA ILE A 789 -17.70 -39.00 24.74
C ILE A 789 -16.57 -38.97 23.70
N GLY A 790 -16.93 -39.19 22.44
CA GLY A 790 -16.13 -38.83 21.28
C GLY A 790 -16.72 -37.62 20.56
N THR A 791 -15.89 -36.69 20.10
CA THR A 791 -16.27 -35.62 19.19
C THR A 791 -15.47 -35.68 17.90
N CYS A 792 -16.11 -35.36 16.79
CA CYS A 792 -15.52 -35.32 15.45
C CYS A 792 -16.23 -34.19 14.69
N LEU A 793 -15.77 -32.95 14.87
CA LEU A 793 -16.48 -31.75 14.40
C LEU A 793 -15.82 -31.18 13.13
N GLU A 794 -16.49 -31.29 11.99
CA GLU A 794 -16.00 -30.84 10.68
C GLU A 794 -14.64 -31.46 10.32
N VAL A 795 -14.58 -32.80 10.33
CA VAL A 795 -13.35 -33.58 10.08
C VAL A 795 -13.53 -34.58 8.94
N ILE A 796 -14.70 -35.24 8.89
CA ILE A 796 -14.94 -36.34 7.95
C ILE A 796 -14.92 -35.87 6.49
N GLU A 797 -15.27 -34.63 6.21
CA GLU A 797 -15.25 -34.00 4.89
C GLU A 797 -13.83 -33.70 4.35
N HIS A 798 -12.82 -33.73 5.21
CA HIS A 798 -11.42 -33.50 4.84
C HIS A 798 -10.69 -34.78 4.38
N VAL A 799 -11.37 -35.94 4.45
CA VAL A 799 -10.86 -37.23 3.95
C VAL A 799 -11.73 -37.73 2.81
N GLU A 800 -11.22 -38.66 2.00
CA GLU A 800 -12.00 -39.29 0.93
C GLU A 800 -13.24 -40.01 1.51
N GLU A 801 -14.32 -40.12 0.74
CA GLU A 801 -15.63 -40.60 1.24
C GLU A 801 -15.59 -42.04 1.80
N ASP A 802 -14.73 -42.89 1.24
CA ASP A 802 -14.45 -44.24 1.72
C ASP A 802 -13.71 -44.22 3.07
N GLN A 803 -12.78 -43.28 3.24
CA GLN A 803 -12.05 -43.06 4.48
C GLN A 803 -12.96 -42.49 5.57
N ALA A 804 -13.90 -41.59 5.24
CA ALA A 804 -14.90 -41.12 6.21
C ALA A 804 -15.75 -42.26 6.77
N SER A 805 -16.12 -43.22 5.92
CA SER A 805 -16.83 -44.43 6.33
C SER A 805 -15.96 -45.35 7.19
N LEU A 806 -14.68 -45.51 6.84
CA LEU A 806 -13.70 -46.23 7.66
C LEU A 806 -13.52 -45.57 9.03
N CYS A 807 -13.42 -44.24 9.10
CA CYS A 807 -13.35 -43.48 10.35
C CYS A 807 -14.55 -43.80 11.25
N GLY A 808 -15.77 -43.73 10.69
CA GLY A 808 -17.00 -44.07 11.42
C GLY A 808 -17.00 -45.52 11.93
N ASP A 809 -16.58 -46.47 11.09
CA ASP A 809 -16.45 -47.88 11.45
C ASP A 809 -15.44 -48.08 12.59
N VAL A 810 -14.23 -47.52 12.48
CA VAL A 810 -13.17 -47.65 13.50
C VAL A 810 -13.60 -47.00 14.83
N VAL A 811 -14.22 -45.82 14.78
CA VAL A 811 -14.70 -45.13 16.00
C VAL A 811 -15.78 -45.92 16.72
N LEU A 812 -16.79 -46.45 16.01
CA LEU A 812 -17.88 -47.16 16.66
C LEU A 812 -17.53 -48.61 17.03
N SER A 813 -16.73 -49.30 16.22
CA SER A 813 -16.38 -50.72 16.45
C SER A 813 -15.16 -50.95 17.34
N SER A 814 -14.16 -50.07 17.26
CA SER A 814 -12.87 -50.26 17.95
C SER A 814 -12.72 -49.31 19.13
N PHE A 815 -12.93 -48.00 18.94
CA PHE A 815 -12.88 -47.05 20.06
C PHE A 815 -14.11 -47.14 20.98
N CYS A 816 -15.27 -47.51 20.43
CA CYS A 816 -16.53 -47.78 21.14
C CYS A 816 -16.92 -46.71 22.18
N PRO A 817 -17.05 -45.41 21.83
CA PRO A 817 -17.45 -44.40 22.79
C PRO A 817 -18.90 -44.62 23.27
N THR A 818 -19.26 -44.14 24.47
CA THR A 818 -20.66 -44.21 24.93
C THR A 818 -21.57 -43.27 24.12
N VAL A 819 -21.06 -42.08 23.81
CA VAL A 819 -21.69 -41.10 22.92
C VAL A 819 -20.66 -40.59 21.90
N LEU A 820 -21.04 -40.47 20.63
CA LEU A 820 -20.22 -39.84 19.58
C LEU A 820 -20.98 -38.67 18.95
N ILE A 821 -20.37 -37.50 18.86
CA ILE A 821 -20.93 -36.32 18.18
C ILE A 821 -20.13 -36.09 16.90
N VAL A 822 -20.79 -36.15 15.75
CA VAL A 822 -20.19 -35.90 14.44
C VAL A 822 -20.84 -34.68 13.80
N SER A 823 -20.07 -33.75 13.25
CA SER A 823 -20.60 -32.67 12.41
C SER A 823 -19.98 -32.64 11.02
N THR A 824 -20.75 -32.16 10.05
CA THR A 824 -20.32 -31.94 8.67
C THR A 824 -21.15 -30.81 8.02
N PRO A 825 -20.63 -30.10 7.01
CA PRO A 825 -21.40 -29.11 6.27
C PRO A 825 -22.65 -29.69 5.60
N ASN A 826 -23.73 -28.91 5.54
CA ASN A 826 -24.91 -29.22 4.73
C ASN A 826 -24.77 -28.69 3.31
N TYR A 827 -24.58 -29.58 2.32
CA TYR A 827 -24.47 -29.19 0.92
C TYR A 827 -25.70 -28.42 0.41
N GLU A 828 -26.90 -28.75 0.90
CA GLU A 828 -28.16 -28.09 0.51
C GLU A 828 -28.23 -26.61 0.94
N TYR A 829 -27.40 -26.21 1.90
CA TYR A 829 -27.35 -24.83 2.40
C TYR A 829 -26.38 -23.96 1.57
N ASN A 830 -25.49 -24.56 0.78
CA ASN A 830 -24.48 -23.82 -0.01
C ASN A 830 -25.07 -22.82 -1.01
N PRO A 831 -26.17 -23.12 -1.72
CA PRO A 831 -26.80 -22.15 -2.61
C PRO A 831 -27.22 -20.85 -1.90
N ILE A 832 -27.59 -20.92 -0.62
CA ILE A 832 -27.99 -19.75 0.18
C ILE A 832 -26.78 -18.91 0.58
N LEU A 833 -25.67 -19.55 0.96
CA LEU A 833 -24.40 -18.86 1.23
C LEU A 833 -23.87 -18.16 -0.02
N GLN A 834 -24.01 -18.80 -1.18
CA GLN A 834 -23.58 -18.25 -2.46
C GLN A 834 -24.52 -17.13 -2.97
N ARG A 835 -25.84 -17.28 -2.80
CA ARG A 835 -26.82 -16.25 -3.20
C ARG A 835 -26.75 -15.00 -2.35
N SER A 836 -26.53 -15.12 -1.04
CA SER A 836 -26.38 -13.97 -0.15
C SER A 836 -25.09 -13.17 -0.36
N ALA A 837 -24.10 -13.74 -1.06
CA ALA A 837 -22.97 -13.00 -1.61
C ALA A 837 -23.29 -12.23 -2.92
N MET A 838 -24.52 -12.37 -3.46
CA MET A 838 -24.99 -11.81 -4.74
C MET A 838 -26.32 -11.05 -4.58
N PRO A 839 -26.32 -9.75 -4.23
CA PRO A 839 -27.55 -9.01 -3.90
C PRO A 839 -28.53 -8.75 -5.06
N ASN A 840 -28.15 -8.99 -6.32
CA ASN A 840 -28.85 -8.44 -7.50
C ASN A 840 -29.47 -9.47 -8.46
N LYS A 841 -29.66 -10.74 -8.05
CA LYS A 841 -30.41 -11.74 -8.85
C LYS A 841 -31.61 -12.26 -8.07
N GLU A 842 -32.68 -11.48 -8.06
CA GLU A 842 -34.02 -12.04 -7.91
C GLU A 842 -34.46 -12.47 -9.32
N GLU A 843 -34.93 -13.72 -9.46
CA GLU A 843 -35.52 -14.31 -10.68
C GLU A 843 -34.56 -14.97 -11.69
N GLU A 844 -34.06 -16.17 -11.36
CA GLU A 844 -33.70 -17.21 -12.36
C GLU A 844 -34.34 -18.54 -11.90
N PRO A 845 -35.03 -19.31 -12.77
CA PRO A 845 -35.65 -20.58 -12.40
C PRO A 845 -34.62 -21.63 -11.96
N GLU A 846 -34.95 -22.42 -10.95
CA GLU A 846 -34.06 -23.42 -10.29
C GLU A 846 -33.51 -24.52 -11.21
N GLU A 847 -34.02 -24.66 -12.44
CA GLU A 847 -33.71 -25.78 -13.33
C GLU A 847 -32.37 -25.65 -14.10
N ASN A 848 -31.68 -24.50 -14.07
CA ASN A 848 -30.43 -24.27 -14.81
C ASN A 848 -29.18 -23.96 -13.94
N ALA A 849 -29.25 -24.13 -12.61
CA ALA A 849 -28.06 -24.00 -11.77
C ALA A 849 -27.18 -25.26 -11.90
N GLY A 850 -25.94 -25.12 -12.37
CA GLY A 850 -24.94 -26.20 -12.34
C GLY A 850 -24.65 -26.68 -10.90
N PRO A 851 -23.87 -27.76 -10.72
CA PRO A 851 -23.55 -28.28 -9.38
C PRO A 851 -22.91 -27.20 -8.51
N CYS A 852 -23.45 -27.03 -7.30
CA CYS A 852 -22.97 -26.06 -6.32
C CYS A 852 -21.57 -26.43 -5.83
N LYS A 853 -20.66 -25.46 -5.72
CA LYS A 853 -19.30 -25.72 -5.21
C LYS A 853 -19.29 -26.00 -3.70
N PHE A 854 -18.33 -26.79 -3.25
CA PHE A 854 -18.05 -26.99 -1.82
C PHE A 854 -17.59 -25.67 -1.16
N ARG A 855 -17.86 -25.54 0.14
CA ARG A 855 -17.56 -24.34 0.96
C ARG A 855 -16.06 -24.09 1.10
N ASN A 856 -15.28 -25.15 1.16
CA ASN A 856 -13.83 -25.11 1.31
C ASN A 856 -13.16 -25.93 0.19
N HIS A 857 -12.02 -25.44 -0.30
CA HIS A 857 -11.23 -26.13 -1.32
C HIS A 857 -10.54 -27.41 -0.81
N ASP A 858 -10.40 -27.56 0.52
CA ASP A 858 -9.81 -28.75 1.13
C ASP A 858 -10.84 -29.88 1.37
N HIS A 859 -12.14 -29.60 1.23
CA HIS A 859 -13.18 -30.62 1.35
C HIS A 859 -13.11 -31.59 0.16
N LYS A 860 -13.19 -32.89 0.46
CA LYS A 860 -13.27 -33.97 -0.56
C LYS A 860 -14.70 -34.24 -1.00
N PHE A 861 -15.65 -34.04 -0.09
CA PHE A 861 -17.08 -34.17 -0.33
C PHE A 861 -17.86 -33.22 0.59
N GLU A 862 -19.11 -32.96 0.25
CA GLU A 862 -20.08 -32.35 1.16
C GLU A 862 -21.42 -33.05 0.99
N TRP A 863 -21.98 -33.55 2.09
CA TRP A 863 -23.21 -34.33 2.04
C TRP A 863 -24.46 -33.46 2.18
N THR A 864 -25.49 -33.86 1.44
CA THR A 864 -26.89 -33.44 1.66
C THR A 864 -27.42 -34.00 2.97
N ARG A 865 -28.60 -33.54 3.43
CA ARG A 865 -29.25 -34.09 4.64
C ARG A 865 -29.54 -35.57 4.50
N SER A 866 -30.02 -35.97 3.33
CA SER A 866 -30.33 -37.37 3.03
C SER A 866 -29.08 -38.26 3.03
N GLN A 867 -27.98 -37.81 2.38
CA GLN A 867 -26.73 -38.58 2.35
C GLN A 867 -26.14 -38.76 3.75
N PHE A 868 -26.06 -37.69 4.53
CA PHE A 868 -25.53 -37.75 5.89
C PHE A 868 -26.39 -38.62 6.81
N GLN A 869 -27.73 -38.52 6.72
CA GLN A 869 -28.66 -39.36 7.47
C GLN A 869 -28.54 -40.83 7.11
N HIS A 870 -28.41 -41.14 5.81
CA HIS A 870 -28.25 -42.51 5.33
C HIS A 870 -26.95 -43.13 5.85
N TRP A 871 -25.84 -42.42 5.72
CA TRP A 871 -24.53 -42.85 6.22
C TRP A 871 -24.55 -43.09 7.73
N ALA A 872 -25.06 -42.12 8.49
CA ALA A 872 -25.08 -42.20 9.96
C ALA A 872 -26.03 -43.30 10.47
N THR A 873 -27.20 -43.47 9.85
CA THR A 873 -28.14 -44.53 10.23
C THR A 873 -27.57 -45.92 9.92
N GLY A 874 -26.93 -46.09 8.76
CA GLY A 874 -26.28 -47.36 8.40
C GLY A 874 -25.16 -47.75 9.36
N LEU A 875 -24.34 -46.78 9.79
CA LEU A 875 -23.32 -47.00 10.82
C LEU A 875 -23.92 -47.34 12.18
N ALA A 876 -24.99 -46.64 12.59
CA ALA A 876 -25.65 -46.87 13.86
C ALA A 876 -26.24 -48.29 13.96
N GLU A 877 -26.94 -48.72 12.90
CA GLU A 877 -27.51 -50.08 12.80
C GLU A 877 -26.42 -51.17 12.81
N LYS A 878 -25.31 -50.95 12.10
CA LYS A 878 -24.19 -51.90 12.00
C LYS A 878 -23.50 -52.13 13.34
N HIS A 879 -23.38 -51.10 14.18
CA HIS A 879 -22.56 -51.13 15.41
C HIS A 879 -23.37 -51.10 16.72
N ASN A 880 -24.70 -51.25 16.66
CA ASN A 880 -25.60 -51.19 17.83
C ASN A 880 -25.60 -49.83 18.56
N TYR A 881 -25.71 -48.74 17.79
CA TYR A 881 -25.95 -47.39 18.30
C TYR A 881 -27.34 -46.90 17.87
N SER A 882 -27.93 -45.99 18.64
CA SER A 882 -28.99 -45.11 18.14
C SER A 882 -28.37 -43.82 17.62
N VAL A 883 -29.03 -43.15 16.68
CA VAL A 883 -28.57 -41.87 16.13
C VAL A 883 -29.68 -40.81 16.19
N GLU A 884 -29.33 -39.61 16.65
CA GLU A 884 -30.18 -38.42 16.68
C GLU A 884 -29.57 -37.32 15.79
N PHE A 885 -30.40 -36.65 14.99
CA PHE A 885 -29.94 -35.61 14.05
C PHE A 885 -30.29 -34.20 14.56
N SER A 886 -29.35 -33.28 14.43
CA SER A 886 -29.48 -31.87 14.78
C SER A 886 -28.58 -31.01 13.87
N GLY A 887 -28.37 -29.75 14.22
CA GLY A 887 -27.45 -28.87 13.48
C GLY A 887 -27.41 -27.45 14.03
N VAL A 888 -26.60 -26.60 13.39
CA VAL A 888 -26.42 -25.18 13.73
C VAL A 888 -26.43 -24.29 12.48
N GLY A 889 -26.59 -22.97 12.66
CA GLY A 889 -26.63 -22.01 11.55
C GLY A 889 -27.96 -21.96 10.78
N GLY A 890 -29.09 -22.24 11.45
CA GLY A 890 -30.41 -22.23 10.84
C GLY A 890 -31.49 -22.81 11.77
N SER A 891 -32.64 -23.15 11.21
CA SER A 891 -33.66 -23.98 11.87
C SER A 891 -33.75 -25.35 11.20
N GLY A 892 -34.57 -26.25 11.76
CA GLY A 892 -34.87 -27.55 11.14
C GLY A 892 -35.81 -27.47 9.93
N ASP A 893 -36.28 -26.28 9.55
CA ASP A 893 -37.13 -26.03 8.39
C ASP A 893 -36.29 -25.78 7.13
N GLU A 894 -36.85 -25.98 5.93
CA GLU A 894 -36.16 -25.76 4.64
C GLU A 894 -35.35 -24.44 4.64
N PRO A 895 -34.03 -24.48 4.35
CA PRO A 895 -33.18 -25.55 3.79
C PRO A 895 -32.60 -26.57 4.81
N GLY A 896 -32.94 -26.44 6.09
CA GLY A 896 -32.31 -27.12 7.22
C GLY A 896 -31.14 -26.33 7.82
N PHE A 897 -30.36 -26.99 8.67
CA PHE A 897 -29.19 -26.39 9.31
C PHE A 897 -28.02 -26.20 8.34
N ALA A 898 -27.19 -25.18 8.57
CA ALA A 898 -26.00 -24.92 7.77
C ALA A 898 -24.88 -25.93 8.04
N SER A 899 -24.67 -26.33 9.30
CA SER A 899 -23.87 -27.50 9.66
C SER A 899 -24.78 -28.56 10.27
N GLN A 900 -24.69 -29.78 9.78
CA GLN A 900 -25.47 -30.92 10.23
C GLN A 900 -24.71 -31.64 11.34
N ILE A 901 -25.43 -32.21 12.31
CA ILE A 901 -24.85 -32.91 13.44
C ILE A 901 -25.59 -34.24 13.64
N ALA A 902 -24.85 -35.33 13.80
CA ALA A 902 -25.36 -36.63 14.21
C ALA A 902 -24.79 -36.99 15.58
N VAL A 903 -25.66 -37.41 16.50
CA VAL A 903 -25.27 -37.89 17.81
C VAL A 903 -25.60 -39.36 17.94
N PHE A 904 -24.55 -40.18 18.07
CA PHE A 904 -24.66 -41.62 18.27
C PHE A 904 -24.66 -41.94 19.75
N ARG A 905 -25.55 -42.81 20.21
CA ARG A 905 -25.59 -43.31 21.59
C ARG A 905 -25.54 -44.82 21.59
N ARG A 906 -24.60 -45.39 22.34
CA ARG A 906 -24.42 -46.86 22.38
C ARG A 906 -25.65 -47.52 23.02
N MET A 907 -26.26 -48.48 22.33
CA MET A 907 -27.39 -49.23 22.86
C MET A 907 -26.86 -50.33 23.79
N ALA A 908 -27.42 -50.47 24.99
CA ALA A 908 -26.95 -51.46 25.95
C ALA A 908 -27.18 -52.89 25.43
N SER A 909 -26.12 -53.59 25.05
CA SER A 909 -26.14 -55.04 24.77
C SER A 909 -25.66 -55.79 26.00
N GLY A 910 -26.46 -56.76 26.48
CA GLY A 910 -26.18 -57.57 27.67
C GLY A 910 -25.12 -58.65 27.49
N GLN A 911 -24.10 -58.44 26.66
CA GLN A 911 -22.96 -59.35 26.52
C GLN A 911 -21.67 -58.54 26.43
N ASP A 912 -20.97 -58.41 27.55
CA ASP A 912 -19.58 -57.96 27.60
C ASP A 912 -18.69 -59.06 26.99
N GLU A 913 -18.57 -59.09 25.66
CA GLU A 913 -17.42 -59.74 25.05
C GLU A 913 -16.18 -58.90 25.34
N VAL A 914 -15.41 -59.37 26.31
CA VAL A 914 -14.05 -58.92 26.57
C VAL A 914 -13.26 -59.07 25.27
N CYS A 915 -12.82 -57.96 24.67
CA CYS A 915 -11.82 -58.02 23.61
C CYS A 915 -10.63 -58.84 24.14
N GLN A 916 -10.38 -59.99 23.54
CA GLN A 916 -9.14 -60.74 23.76
C GLN A 916 -7.97 -59.78 23.58
N GLU A 917 -6.96 -59.89 24.44
CA GLU A 917 -5.70 -59.15 24.43
C GLU A 917 -5.02 -59.24 23.05
N GLY A 918 -5.49 -58.44 22.09
CA GLY A 918 -4.79 -58.09 20.87
C GLY A 918 -3.71 -57.10 21.24
N GLU A 919 -2.52 -57.29 20.68
CA GLU A 919 -1.31 -56.49 20.90
C GLU A 919 -1.61 -55.01 21.20
N LEU A 920 -1.01 -54.47 22.27
CA LEU A 920 -1.07 -53.06 22.68
C LEU A 920 -0.52 -52.15 21.56
N HIS A 921 -1.32 -51.95 20.52
CA HIS A 921 -1.01 -51.09 19.40
C HIS A 921 -1.29 -49.65 19.84
N GLN A 922 -0.24 -48.85 19.88
CA GLN A 922 -0.26 -47.44 20.29
C GLN A 922 0.41 -46.60 19.19
N PRO A 923 -0.26 -46.44 18.03
CA PRO A 923 0.33 -45.77 16.87
C PRO A 923 0.51 -44.26 17.11
N TYR A 924 -0.18 -43.66 18.08
CA TYR A 924 -0.13 -42.22 18.28
C TYR A 924 1.11 -41.75 19.04
N GLU A 925 1.70 -40.65 18.61
CA GLU A 925 2.81 -39.99 19.30
C GLU A 925 2.26 -39.02 20.36
N LEU A 926 2.69 -39.17 21.62
CA LEU A 926 2.33 -38.22 22.69
C LEU A 926 3.07 -36.90 22.49
N LEU A 927 2.35 -35.82 22.20
CA LEU A 927 2.96 -34.50 22.01
C LEU A 927 2.96 -33.64 23.27
N TRP A 928 1.90 -33.74 24.09
CA TRP A 928 1.75 -32.91 25.28
C TRP A 928 0.79 -33.56 26.30
N GLU A 929 1.09 -33.43 27.59
CA GLU A 929 0.29 -33.96 28.70
C GLU A 929 0.26 -32.99 29.89
N TRP A 930 -0.87 -32.97 30.59
CA TRP A 930 -1.10 -32.20 31.80
C TRP A 930 -1.88 -33.00 32.86
N PRO A 931 -1.46 -33.03 34.14
CA PRO A 931 -0.20 -32.48 34.66
C PRO A 931 1.00 -33.28 34.11
N ASN A 932 2.13 -32.61 33.88
CA ASN A 932 3.26 -33.25 33.23
C ASN A 932 3.89 -34.32 34.16
N ALA A 933 3.68 -35.60 33.82
CA ALA A 933 4.16 -36.74 34.63
C ALA A 933 5.70 -36.82 34.74
N SER A 934 6.42 -36.05 33.93
CA SER A 934 7.90 -36.01 33.89
C SER A 934 8.56 -35.01 34.86
N LEU A 935 7.79 -34.29 35.68
CA LEU A 935 8.33 -33.51 36.80
C LEU A 935 8.13 -34.28 38.11
N PRO A 936 9.19 -34.66 38.84
CA PRO A 936 9.05 -35.18 40.18
C PRO A 936 8.31 -34.15 41.04
N SER A 937 7.28 -34.60 41.76
CA SER A 937 6.60 -33.82 42.80
C SER A 937 7.64 -33.25 43.77
N HIS A 938 7.74 -31.93 43.87
CA HIS A 938 8.47 -31.25 44.94
C HIS A 938 7.65 -31.16 46.21
#